data_AF-A0A3N5QSR6-F1
#
_entry.id   AF-A0A3N5QSR6-F1
#
_cell.length_a   1.000
_cell.length_b   1.000
_cell.length_c   1.000
_cell.angle_alpha   90.00
_cell.angle_beta   90.00
_cell.angle_gamma   90.00
#
_symmetry.space_group_name_H-M   'P 1'
#
loop_
_entity.id
_entity.type
_entity.pdbx_description
1 polymer ?
#
loop_
_entity_poly.entity_id
_entity_poly.type
_entity_poly.pdbx_seq_one_letter_code
_entity_poly.pdbx_strand_id
1 'polypeptide(L)'
;MQTQRLGLSGKPLQPLDLIAAYRLYQKMLRFPQLIEEMRNIFINALKERGITDLPRIRAEAETWLTANKPGSEQDLLKEYTGALSDLYFAKHFNENEIEEYINLARKKDRFRNLYKVVNTEGATSLKIKKALKELCAIPQGDLLIAPTEAEGVRVALINFFVSNQLPFISIAKNFITMRDADEMLDHTFWNRRRPGKIGGKAAGVLLANKILLPRLAKRDPELEEYIRVPESYFFNSGIFSDFLDYNNMHRFHTQKYKSRDEIEEEYKTIAKQFEHAAFPPDVIEDMRVFLKQVGEYPLILRSSSLLEDNFGYAFSGKYDSIFLGNQGDLETRLKQFIWGLKRVCMSTYGPSPILYRRAHNLLDFDERMSVLVQKVVGRQYGNYFFPFAAGVAFSYCSYSWTPRIRKEDGVVRLVLGMGTRAVDRVGNDYPRMIPLSHPDLRTEISADQIQKYSQKAIDVLNLTSGHLETFSYMQLLKEIQQPDLFYALSLREGDHLAPPLFKATDFDMDKTVITFDNFINKSIFIPLIKKVLTKLQEAYGRPVDVEFAWDGNKLYILQCRSLSIIQDQGQVKLPEKIPPDQTLFTTHLVVANNVIRNLEYIVYVDPKAYAGLSSYEEKYNVGRVVSRLNRKLEGKLFALMGPGRWGSRG
;
A
#
# COMPACT_ATOMS: atom_id res chain seq x y z
N MET A 1 67.16 5.23 36.80
CA MET A 1 65.80 5.47 36.26
C MET A 1 65.45 4.32 35.33
N GLN A 2 64.86 3.23 35.86
CA GLN A 2 64.28 2.18 35.03
C GLN A 2 62.92 2.69 34.57
N THR A 3 62.81 3.05 33.29
CA THR A 3 61.52 3.24 32.61
C THR A 3 60.84 1.88 32.58
N GLN A 4 60.02 1.57 33.59
CA GLN A 4 59.03 0.51 33.47
C GLN A 4 58.20 0.84 32.22
N ARG A 5 58.34 0.02 31.17
CA ARG A 5 57.55 0.14 29.95
C ARG A 5 56.11 -0.26 30.30
N LEU A 6 55.37 0.70 30.84
CA LEU A 6 53.94 0.61 31.06
C LEU A 6 53.28 0.48 29.68
N GLY A 7 52.67 -0.66 29.45
CA GLY A 7 51.98 -0.98 28.22
C GLY A 7 50.78 -1.84 28.53
N LEU A 8 49.74 -1.69 27.71
CA LEU A 8 48.47 -2.39 27.91
C LEU A 8 48.72 -3.90 28.05
N SER A 9 48.32 -4.48 29.18
CA SER A 9 48.48 -5.91 29.46
C SER A 9 49.94 -6.42 29.38
N GLY A 10 50.94 -5.57 29.67
CA GLY A 10 52.35 -5.95 29.73
C GLY A 10 53.12 -5.94 28.38
N LYS A 11 52.51 -5.44 27.29
CA LYS A 11 53.20 -5.26 25.98
C LYS A 11 53.43 -3.77 25.68
N PRO A 12 54.62 -3.37 25.18
CA PRO A 12 54.94 -1.96 24.93
C PRO A 12 54.01 -1.36 23.87
N LEU A 13 53.44 -0.20 24.19
CA LEU A 13 52.62 0.61 23.27
C LEU A 13 53.44 1.02 22.05
N GLN A 14 52.94 0.74 20.85
CA GLN A 14 53.60 1.12 19.62
C GLN A 14 53.20 2.56 19.24
N PRO A 15 54.06 3.33 18.53
CA PRO A 15 53.70 4.65 18.02
C PRO A 15 52.43 4.66 17.18
N LEU A 16 52.17 3.58 16.45
CA LEU A 16 50.94 3.38 15.66
C LEU A 16 49.68 3.33 16.53
N ASP A 17 49.74 2.71 17.71
CA ASP A 17 48.61 2.63 18.65
C ASP A 17 48.24 4.03 19.17
N LEU A 18 49.24 4.86 19.45
CA LEU A 18 49.05 6.24 19.91
C LEU A 18 48.46 7.13 18.79
N ILE A 19 48.90 6.95 17.55
CA ILE A 19 48.34 7.66 16.39
C ILE A 19 46.88 7.26 16.18
N ALA A 20 46.54 5.96 16.31
CA ALA A 20 45.18 5.47 16.19
C ALA A 20 44.26 6.03 17.30
N ALA A 21 44.72 6.04 18.55
CA ALA A 21 43.99 6.63 19.67
C ALA A 21 43.81 8.14 19.52
N TYR A 22 44.82 8.87 19.04
CA TYR A 22 44.70 10.30 18.74
C TYR A 22 43.67 10.58 17.63
N ARG A 23 43.68 9.78 16.55
CA ARG A 23 42.67 9.87 15.48
C ARG A 23 41.26 9.58 16.00
N LEU A 24 41.10 8.55 16.83
CA LEU A 24 39.84 8.24 17.50
C LEU A 24 39.36 9.44 18.32
N TYR A 25 40.23 10.00 19.16
CA TYR A 25 39.90 11.16 19.99
C TYR A 25 39.51 12.38 19.15
N GLN A 26 40.22 12.67 18.05
CA GLN A 26 39.81 13.71 17.10
C GLN A 26 38.42 13.47 16.49
N LYS A 27 38.07 12.21 16.18
CA LYS A 27 36.72 11.86 15.71
C LYS A 27 35.68 12.07 16.82
N MET A 28 35.98 11.70 18.07
CA MET A 28 35.10 11.89 19.22
C MET A 28 34.86 13.38 19.53
N LEU A 29 35.89 14.23 19.40
CA LEU A 29 35.81 15.68 19.62
C LEU A 29 34.86 16.40 18.64
N ARG A 30 34.49 15.77 17.53
CA ARG A 30 33.41 16.28 16.66
C ARG A 30 32.04 16.28 17.36
N PHE A 31 31.90 15.51 18.46
CA PHE A 31 30.68 15.33 19.23
C PHE A 31 30.99 15.37 20.75
N PRO A 32 31.44 16.50 21.29
CA PRO A 32 31.99 16.58 22.65
C PRO A 32 30.97 16.17 23.72
N GLN A 33 29.69 16.47 23.53
CA GLN A 33 28.61 16.10 24.45
C GLN A 33 28.34 14.60 24.55
N LEU A 34 28.88 13.79 23.63
CA LEU A 34 28.66 12.34 23.57
C LEU A 34 29.87 11.52 24.02
N ILE A 35 30.98 12.16 24.43
CA ILE A 35 32.25 11.47 24.76
C ILE A 35 32.05 10.40 25.85
N GLU A 36 31.32 10.71 26.91
CA GLU A 36 31.06 9.75 27.99
C GLU A 36 30.21 8.57 27.52
N GLU A 37 29.20 8.82 26.69
CA GLU A 37 28.35 7.78 26.13
C GLU A 37 29.11 6.88 25.14
N MET A 38 29.97 7.47 24.31
CA MET A 38 30.88 6.74 23.42
C MET A 38 31.79 5.82 24.22
N ARG A 39 32.43 6.31 25.28
CA ARG A 39 33.31 5.50 26.15
C ARG A 39 32.57 4.33 26.77
N ASN A 40 31.35 4.54 27.27
CA ASN A 40 30.53 3.46 27.80
C ASN A 40 30.22 2.38 26.75
N ILE A 41 29.91 2.81 25.51
CA ILE A 41 29.69 1.89 24.39
C ILE A 41 30.98 1.12 24.03
N PHE A 42 32.12 1.81 23.96
CA PHE A 42 33.41 1.20 23.66
C PHE A 42 33.81 0.15 24.69
N ILE A 43 33.60 0.43 25.98
CA ILE A 43 33.87 -0.51 27.06
C ILE A 43 32.99 -1.75 26.94
N ASN A 44 31.70 -1.59 26.63
CA ASN A 44 30.81 -2.73 26.40
C ASN A 44 31.25 -3.56 25.19
N ALA A 45 31.66 -2.92 24.10
CA ALA A 45 32.18 -3.60 22.91
C ALA A 45 33.49 -4.36 23.19
N LEU A 46 34.40 -3.77 23.97
CA LEU A 46 35.63 -4.42 24.43
C LEU A 46 35.33 -5.65 25.30
N LYS A 47 34.30 -5.56 26.15
CA LYS A 47 33.84 -6.67 26.98
C LYS A 47 33.23 -7.80 26.15
N GLU A 48 32.40 -7.46 25.15
CA GLU A 48 31.80 -8.45 24.23
C GLU A 48 32.85 -9.20 23.41
N ARG A 49 33.95 -8.54 23.02
CA ARG A 49 35.11 -9.19 22.37
C ARG A 49 36.03 -9.95 23.35
N GLY A 50 35.73 -9.94 24.65
CA GLY A 50 36.53 -10.61 25.67
C GLY A 50 37.91 -9.98 25.91
N ILE A 51 38.11 -8.72 25.51
CA ILE A 51 39.40 -8.03 25.59
C ILE A 51 39.63 -7.49 27.02
N THR A 52 38.71 -6.66 27.50
CA THR A 52 38.79 -6.04 28.83
C THR A 52 37.41 -5.54 29.28
N ASP A 53 37.28 -5.11 30.54
CA ASP A 53 36.06 -4.56 31.11
C ASP A 53 36.36 -3.31 31.98
N LEU A 54 35.31 -2.59 32.40
CA LEU A 54 35.47 -1.37 33.19
C LEU A 54 36.29 -1.59 34.49
N PRO A 55 36.06 -2.65 35.30
CA PRO A 55 36.86 -2.92 36.49
C PRO A 55 38.35 -3.10 36.19
N ARG A 56 38.71 -3.83 35.13
CA ARG A 56 40.12 -4.04 34.74
C ARG A 56 40.77 -2.75 34.26
N ILE A 57 40.10 -1.98 33.41
CA ILE A 57 40.63 -0.68 32.93
C ILE A 57 40.85 0.27 34.12
N ARG A 58 39.90 0.31 35.06
CA ARG A 58 40.01 1.16 36.25
C ARG A 58 41.16 0.73 37.17
N ALA A 59 41.33 -0.57 37.42
CA ALA A 59 42.44 -1.08 38.22
C ALA A 59 43.81 -0.76 37.58
N GLU A 60 43.91 -0.83 36.25
CA GLU A 60 45.11 -0.44 35.50
C GLU A 60 45.35 1.08 35.61
N ALA A 61 44.30 1.90 35.51
CA ALA A 61 44.38 3.35 35.72
C ALA A 61 44.87 3.70 37.14
N GLU A 62 44.34 3.04 38.17
CA GLU A 62 44.73 3.22 39.58
C GLU A 62 46.21 2.86 39.80
N THR A 63 46.66 1.76 39.17
CA THR A 63 48.08 1.32 39.22
C THR A 63 49.01 2.34 38.55
N TRP A 64 48.61 2.91 37.40
CA TRP A 64 49.40 3.93 36.71
C TRP A 64 49.46 5.26 37.48
N LEU A 65 48.35 5.65 38.12
CA LEU A 65 48.27 6.88 38.91
C LEU A 65 49.11 6.80 40.19
N THR A 66 49.00 5.69 40.93
CA THR A 66 49.80 5.46 42.14
C THR A 66 51.30 5.44 41.86
N ALA A 67 51.72 4.93 40.70
CA ALA A 67 53.12 4.91 40.28
C ALA A 67 53.70 6.29 39.89
N ASN A 68 52.88 7.25 39.44
CA ASN A 68 53.37 8.51 38.87
C ASN A 68 53.00 9.77 39.68
N LYS A 69 51.87 9.77 40.41
CA LYS A 69 51.40 10.90 41.24
C LYS A 69 50.60 10.40 42.46
N PRO A 70 51.27 10.00 43.57
CA PRO A 70 50.60 9.57 44.78
C PRO A 70 49.82 10.73 45.44
N GLY A 71 48.51 10.54 45.67
CA GLY A 71 47.62 11.54 46.30
C GLY A 71 46.58 12.20 45.38
N SER A 72 46.30 11.62 44.22
CA SER A 72 45.47 12.23 43.17
C SER A 72 43.95 12.12 43.39
N GLU A 73 43.25 13.22 43.11
CA GLU A 73 41.80 13.43 43.14
C GLU A 73 41.02 12.49 42.21
N GLN A 74 39.75 12.20 42.55
CA GLN A 74 38.85 11.33 41.78
C GLN A 74 38.74 11.70 40.28
N ASP A 75 38.95 12.97 39.95
CA ASP A 75 38.88 13.48 38.57
C ASP A 75 40.02 12.96 37.67
N LEU A 76 41.24 12.81 38.21
CA LEU A 76 42.39 12.26 37.47
C LEU A 76 42.19 10.77 37.15
N LEU A 77 41.55 10.03 38.06
CA LEU A 77 41.21 8.62 37.81
C LEU A 77 40.22 8.47 36.66
N LYS A 78 39.24 9.38 36.55
CA LYS A 78 38.28 9.39 35.45
C LYS A 78 38.97 9.71 34.11
N GLU A 79 39.91 10.65 34.10
CA GLU A 79 40.70 11.00 32.92
C GLU A 79 41.54 9.81 32.43
N TYR A 80 42.29 9.16 33.31
CA TYR A 80 43.14 8.00 32.97
C TYR A 80 42.30 6.81 32.50
N THR A 81 41.17 6.54 33.17
CA THR A 81 40.23 5.49 32.75
C THR A 81 39.69 5.77 31.35
N GLY A 82 39.35 7.02 31.05
CA GLY A 82 38.89 7.44 29.73
C GLY A 82 39.96 7.25 28.65
N ALA A 83 41.18 7.73 28.91
CA ALA A 83 42.30 7.61 27.98
C ALA A 83 42.67 6.14 27.70
N LEU A 84 42.69 5.28 28.73
CA LEU A 84 42.92 3.85 28.56
C LEU A 84 41.79 3.18 27.79
N SER A 85 40.53 3.55 28.03
CA SER A 85 39.39 3.04 27.26
C SER A 85 39.52 3.37 25.77
N ASP A 86 39.87 4.61 25.44
CA ASP A 86 40.07 5.08 24.06
C ASP A 86 41.26 4.34 23.41
N LEU A 87 42.33 4.09 24.16
CA LEU A 87 43.53 3.37 23.69
C LEU A 87 43.27 1.89 23.43
N TYR A 88 42.60 1.19 24.34
CA TYR A 88 42.19 -0.21 24.15
C TYR A 88 41.25 -0.33 22.96
N PHE A 89 40.30 0.60 22.82
CA PHE A 89 39.36 0.58 21.71
C PHE A 89 40.06 0.82 20.37
N ALA A 90 40.89 1.86 20.25
CA ALA A 90 41.61 2.16 19.01
C ALA A 90 42.57 1.05 18.57
N LYS A 91 43.12 0.28 19.51
CA LYS A 91 44.05 -0.83 19.22
C LYS A 91 43.35 -2.08 18.65
N HIS A 92 42.11 -2.34 19.08
CA HIS A 92 41.42 -3.60 18.80
C HIS A 92 40.28 -3.49 17.78
N PHE A 93 40.00 -2.28 17.31
CA PHE A 93 38.96 -2.00 16.32
C PHE A 93 39.54 -1.26 15.13
N ASN A 94 39.09 -1.60 13.92
CA ASN A 94 39.54 -0.91 12.70
C ASN A 94 38.82 0.43 12.50
N GLU A 95 39.27 1.25 11.54
CA GLU A 95 38.72 2.60 11.33
C GLU A 95 37.21 2.61 11.00
N ASN A 96 36.71 1.60 10.28
CA ASN A 96 35.29 1.48 9.94
C ASN A 96 34.47 1.13 11.18
N GLU A 97 34.90 0.13 11.95
CA GLU A 97 34.24 -0.26 13.21
C GLU A 97 34.18 0.91 14.19
N ILE A 98 35.29 1.64 14.37
CA ILE A 98 35.34 2.84 15.20
C ILE A 98 34.26 3.84 14.80
N GLU A 99 34.12 4.10 13.50
CA GLU A 99 33.10 5.00 12.99
C GLU A 99 31.68 4.48 13.22
N GLU A 100 31.44 3.18 13.12
CA GLU A 100 30.14 2.58 13.43
C GLU A 100 29.76 2.74 14.91
N TYR A 101 30.68 2.53 15.85
CA TYR A 101 30.40 2.70 17.28
C TYR A 101 30.21 4.18 17.66
N ILE A 102 30.96 5.10 17.05
CA ILE A 102 30.69 6.55 17.18
C ILE A 102 29.29 6.87 16.66
N ASN A 103 28.92 6.33 15.50
CA ASN A 103 27.58 6.50 14.93
C ASN A 103 26.50 5.86 15.80
N LEU A 104 26.76 4.73 16.47
CA LEU A 104 25.84 4.11 17.42
C LEU A 104 25.54 5.04 18.61
N ALA A 105 26.56 5.68 19.19
CA ALA A 105 26.36 6.68 20.25
C ALA A 105 25.48 7.84 19.78
N ARG A 106 25.77 8.37 18.58
CA ARG A 106 24.95 9.43 17.95
C ARG A 106 23.51 8.99 17.73
N LYS A 107 23.30 7.74 17.27
CA LYS A 107 21.96 7.17 17.04
C LYS A 107 21.20 7.06 18.35
N LYS A 108 21.82 6.54 19.43
CA LYS A 108 21.19 6.43 20.75
C LYS A 108 20.76 7.79 21.28
N ASP A 109 21.61 8.80 21.17
CA ASP A 109 21.27 10.16 21.59
C ASP A 109 20.08 10.74 20.83
N ARG A 110 20.12 10.73 19.49
CA ARG A 110 19.02 11.23 18.65
C ARG A 110 17.75 10.40 18.81
N PHE A 111 17.88 9.11 19.07
CA PHE A 111 16.77 8.24 19.36
C PHE A 111 16.09 8.58 20.69
N ARG A 112 16.84 8.87 21.76
CA ARG A 112 16.25 9.36 23.03
C ARG A 112 15.46 10.65 22.82
N ASN A 113 16.00 11.58 22.03
CA ASN A 113 15.28 12.81 21.68
C ASN A 113 13.98 12.50 20.90
N LEU A 114 14.05 11.66 19.87
CA LEU A 114 12.88 11.23 19.10
C LEU A 114 11.83 10.54 19.99
N TYR A 115 12.26 9.60 20.83
CA TYR A 115 11.40 8.91 21.79
C TYR A 115 10.69 9.88 22.72
N LYS A 116 11.41 10.87 23.26
CA LYS A 116 10.83 11.92 24.09
C LYS A 116 9.80 12.74 23.32
N VAL A 117 10.15 13.23 22.13
CA VAL A 117 9.28 14.10 21.32
C VAL A 117 8.00 13.38 20.88
N VAL A 118 8.11 12.13 20.44
CA VAL A 118 6.97 11.35 19.95
C VAL A 118 5.98 11.00 21.06
N ASN A 119 6.47 10.79 22.28
CA ASN A 119 5.62 10.49 23.44
C ASN A 119 5.18 11.75 24.23
N THR A 120 5.58 12.94 23.80
CA THR A 120 5.15 14.19 24.44
C THR A 120 3.74 14.55 23.96
N GLU A 121 2.83 14.79 24.90
CA GLU A 121 1.48 15.24 24.58
C GLU A 121 1.51 16.58 23.81
N GLY A 122 0.68 16.69 22.77
CA GLY A 122 0.63 17.89 21.92
C GLY A 122 1.85 18.08 21.01
N ALA A 123 2.73 17.09 20.87
CA ALA A 123 3.82 17.15 19.91
C ALA A 123 3.29 17.36 18.48
N THR A 124 3.84 18.38 17.81
CA THR A 124 3.44 18.69 16.44
C THR A 124 4.13 17.77 15.44
N SER A 125 3.47 17.50 14.31
CA SER A 125 4.02 16.72 13.19
C SER A 125 5.41 17.21 12.77
N LEU A 126 5.62 18.54 12.78
CA LEU A 126 6.90 19.16 12.42
C LEU A 126 8.03 18.84 13.42
N LYS A 127 7.73 18.87 14.72
CA LYS A 127 8.73 18.53 15.76
C LYS A 127 9.14 17.07 15.65
N ILE A 128 8.18 16.16 15.46
CA ILE A 128 8.44 14.74 15.28
C ILE A 128 9.25 14.50 14.00
N LYS A 129 8.84 15.09 12.86
CA LYS A 129 9.58 14.98 11.59
C LYS A 129 11.01 15.47 11.71
N LYS A 130 11.23 16.60 12.40
CA LYS A 130 12.58 17.14 12.64
C LYS A 130 13.44 16.15 13.45
N ALA A 131 12.93 15.65 14.57
CA ALA A 131 13.65 14.67 15.38
C ALA A 131 13.94 13.37 14.61
N LEU A 132 12.99 12.92 13.78
CA LEU A 132 13.17 11.75 12.93
C LEU A 132 14.26 11.97 11.87
N LYS A 133 14.27 13.14 11.21
CA LYS A 133 15.32 13.51 10.24
C LYS A 133 16.70 13.58 10.87
N GLU A 134 16.81 14.14 12.08
CA GLU A 134 18.09 14.20 12.80
C GLU A 134 18.64 12.80 13.09
N LEU A 135 17.77 11.84 13.43
CA LEU A 135 18.16 10.43 13.59
C LEU A 135 18.55 9.79 12.25
N CYS A 136 17.75 10.00 11.20
CA CYS A 136 17.95 9.37 9.90
C CYS A 136 19.13 9.96 9.10
N ALA A 137 19.55 11.19 9.40
CA ALA A 137 20.75 11.81 8.85
C ALA A 137 22.06 11.11 9.26
N ILE A 138 22.04 10.32 10.34
CA ILE A 138 23.18 9.48 10.73
C ILE A 138 23.19 8.25 9.80
N PRO A 139 24.35 7.81 9.28
CA PRO A 139 24.45 6.62 8.43
C PRO A 139 23.81 5.38 9.05
N GLN A 140 23.19 4.52 8.23
CA GLN A 140 22.52 3.32 8.72
C GLN A 140 23.48 2.37 9.45
N GLY A 141 24.63 2.07 8.85
CA GLY A 141 25.64 1.13 9.38
C GLY A 141 25.08 -0.24 9.75
N ASP A 142 25.94 -1.09 10.32
CA ASP A 142 25.56 -2.43 10.76
C ASP A 142 25.10 -2.44 12.23
N LEU A 143 25.62 -1.52 13.04
CA LEU A 143 25.20 -1.35 14.44
C LEU A 143 23.87 -0.60 14.55
N LEU A 144 22.83 -1.34 14.95
CA LEU A 144 21.46 -0.84 15.11
C LEU A 144 21.08 -0.66 16.59
N ILE A 145 20.04 0.15 16.82
CA ILE A 145 19.40 0.27 18.13
C ILE A 145 18.66 -1.03 18.44
N ALA A 146 18.62 -1.42 19.71
CA ALA A 146 17.95 -2.64 20.16
C ALA A 146 16.50 -2.71 19.61
N PRO A 147 16.07 -3.84 19.02
CA PRO A 147 14.76 -3.95 18.38
C PRO A 147 13.58 -3.62 19.30
N THR A 148 13.68 -3.98 20.59
CA THR A 148 12.66 -3.74 21.61
C THR A 148 12.50 -2.25 21.93
N GLU A 149 13.61 -1.51 22.04
CA GLU A 149 13.58 -0.06 22.22
C GLU A 149 12.97 0.62 20.99
N ALA A 150 13.42 0.22 19.80
CA ALA A 150 12.97 0.79 18.53
C ALA A 150 11.48 0.53 18.26
N GLU A 151 10.91 -0.57 18.77
CA GLU A 151 9.51 -0.93 18.55
C GLU A 151 8.55 0.13 19.06
N GLY A 152 8.76 0.67 20.27
CA GLY A 152 7.90 1.71 20.83
C GLY A 152 7.84 2.96 19.96
N VAL A 153 8.99 3.42 19.45
CA VAL A 153 9.05 4.56 18.53
C VAL A 153 8.41 4.24 17.19
N ARG A 154 8.65 3.05 16.62
CA ARG A 154 7.99 2.63 15.36
C ARG A 154 6.48 2.64 15.50
N VAL A 155 5.95 2.03 16.55
CA VAL A 155 4.51 2.00 16.83
C VAL A 155 3.94 3.41 16.92
N ALA A 156 4.60 4.30 17.66
CA ALA A 156 4.13 5.66 17.82
C ALA A 156 4.20 6.48 16.52
N LEU A 157 5.25 6.32 15.69
CA LEU A 157 5.34 6.93 14.37
C LEU A 157 4.25 6.43 13.42
N ILE A 158 4.00 5.11 13.38
CA ILE A 158 2.93 4.50 12.57
C ILE A 158 1.57 5.03 13.03
N ASN A 159 1.32 5.05 14.35
CA ASN A 159 0.08 5.56 14.92
C ASN A 159 -0.14 7.04 14.61
N PHE A 160 0.93 7.84 14.61
CA PHE A 160 0.83 9.29 14.40
C PHE A 160 0.64 9.65 12.92
N PHE A 161 1.36 8.99 12.00
CA PHE A 161 1.41 9.38 10.59
C PHE A 161 0.68 8.44 9.62
N VAL A 162 0.57 7.16 9.94
CA VAL A 162 0.13 6.13 9.01
C VAL A 162 -1.32 5.73 9.27
N SER A 163 -1.57 5.03 10.38
CA SER A 163 -2.88 4.49 10.74
C SER A 163 -2.97 4.28 12.25
N ASN A 164 -4.17 4.46 12.81
CA ASN A 164 -4.51 4.16 14.19
C ASN A 164 -5.21 2.80 14.39
N GLN A 165 -5.31 1.98 13.34
CA GLN A 165 -5.92 0.65 13.45
C GLN A 165 -4.95 -0.32 14.14
N LEU A 166 -5.29 -0.79 15.34
CA LEU A 166 -4.44 -1.70 16.12
C LEU A 166 -4.04 -2.97 15.34
N PRO A 167 -4.95 -3.66 14.61
CA PRO A 167 -4.57 -4.81 13.81
C PRO A 167 -3.52 -4.48 12.74
N PHE A 168 -3.63 -3.32 12.08
CA PHE A 168 -2.64 -2.86 11.11
C PHE A 168 -1.28 -2.58 11.78
N ILE A 169 -1.29 -1.83 12.89
CA ILE A 169 -0.08 -1.48 13.67
C ILE A 169 0.66 -2.74 14.12
N SER A 170 -0.08 -3.77 14.56
CA SER A 170 0.48 -5.03 15.05
C SER A 170 1.36 -5.75 14.00
N ILE A 171 1.02 -5.60 12.73
CA ILE A 171 1.77 -6.14 11.59
C ILE A 171 2.85 -5.14 11.17
N ALA A 172 2.46 -3.88 10.95
CA ALA A 172 3.31 -2.86 10.37
C ALA A 172 4.58 -2.57 11.18
N LYS A 173 4.52 -2.67 12.52
CA LYS A 173 5.68 -2.47 13.40
C LYS A 173 6.84 -3.44 13.14
N ASN A 174 6.58 -4.58 12.50
CA ASN A 174 7.57 -5.60 12.18
C ASN A 174 8.29 -5.33 10.85
N PHE A 175 7.70 -4.51 9.95
CA PHE A 175 8.20 -4.30 8.59
C PHE A 175 8.59 -2.84 8.31
N ILE A 176 7.85 -1.86 8.86
CA ILE A 176 8.11 -0.43 8.64
C ILE A 176 9.18 0.05 9.62
N THR A 177 10.34 0.45 9.10
CA THR A 177 11.42 1.02 9.92
C THR A 177 11.26 2.53 10.12
N MET A 178 12.00 3.10 11.07
CA MET A 178 12.04 4.56 11.27
C MET A 178 12.51 5.30 10.00
N ARG A 179 13.44 4.71 9.23
CA ARG A 179 13.90 5.28 7.96
C ARG A 179 12.83 5.17 6.86
N ASP A 180 12.02 4.13 6.88
CA ASP A 180 10.89 4.01 5.93
C ASP A 180 9.84 5.08 6.22
N ALA A 181 9.59 5.36 7.50
CA ALA A 181 8.74 6.47 7.91
C ALA A 181 9.34 7.81 7.42
N ASP A 182 10.64 8.06 7.62
CA ASP A 182 11.29 9.31 7.17
C ASP A 182 11.15 9.54 5.65
N GLU A 183 11.45 8.52 4.83
CA GLU A 183 11.28 8.58 3.37
C GLU A 183 9.83 8.84 2.96
N MET A 184 8.87 8.20 3.63
CA MET A 184 7.45 8.46 3.42
C MET A 184 7.07 9.90 3.79
N LEU A 185 7.59 10.44 4.90
CA LEU A 185 7.34 11.82 5.32
C LEU A 185 7.90 12.85 4.33
N ASP A 186 8.92 12.50 3.54
CA ASP A 186 9.47 13.35 2.49
C ASP A 186 8.59 13.43 1.24
N HIS A 187 7.75 12.43 1.03
CA HIS A 187 6.73 12.40 -0.03
C HIS A 187 5.34 12.82 0.48
N THR A 188 5.24 13.29 1.72
CA THR A 188 3.97 13.70 2.32
C THR A 188 3.83 15.22 2.36
N PHE A 189 2.71 15.72 1.87
CA PHE A 189 2.25 17.10 2.00
C PHE A 189 1.37 17.23 3.25
N TRP A 190 1.74 18.16 4.11
CA TRP A 190 1.16 18.33 5.44
C TRP A 190 0.42 19.64 5.53
N ASN A 191 -0.66 19.63 6.29
CA ASN A 191 -1.23 20.87 6.77
C ASN A 191 -0.42 21.42 7.96
N ARG A 192 -0.08 22.71 7.93
CA ARG A 192 0.66 23.39 9.01
C ARG A 192 -0.18 23.61 10.27
N ARG A 193 -1.51 23.63 10.13
CA ARG A 193 -2.50 23.95 11.18
C ARG A 193 -3.15 22.70 11.79
N ARG A 194 -3.33 21.65 11.00
CA ARG A 194 -4.03 20.41 11.40
C ARG A 194 -3.15 19.17 11.26
N PRO A 195 -3.01 18.33 12.30
CA PRO A 195 -2.37 17.03 12.15
C PRO A 195 -3.23 16.11 11.28
N GLY A 196 -2.61 15.11 10.67
CA GLY A 196 -3.31 14.16 9.81
C GLY A 196 -2.46 12.94 9.47
N LYS A 197 -3.13 11.90 8.97
CA LYS A 197 -2.53 10.63 8.56
C LYS A 197 -2.64 10.45 7.05
N ILE A 198 -1.91 9.47 6.51
CA ILE A 198 -1.93 9.12 5.07
C ILE A 198 -3.07 8.17 4.68
N GLY A 199 -3.80 7.60 5.66
CA GLY A 199 -4.97 6.75 5.43
C GLY A 199 -4.66 5.30 5.01
N GLY A 200 -5.71 4.48 4.96
CA GLY A 200 -5.63 3.03 4.85
C GLY A 200 -5.10 2.50 3.52
N LYS A 201 -5.45 3.14 2.39
CA LYS A 201 -4.93 2.73 1.07
C LYS A 201 -3.43 2.93 0.96
N ALA A 202 -2.96 4.11 1.33
CA ALA A 202 -1.54 4.42 1.39
C ALA A 202 -0.81 3.52 2.40
N ALA A 203 -1.40 3.29 3.57
CA ALA A 203 -0.87 2.39 4.59
C ALA A 203 -0.69 0.96 4.06
N GLY A 204 -1.70 0.42 3.37
CA GLY A 204 -1.65 -0.91 2.76
C GLY A 204 -0.57 -1.05 1.68
N VAL A 205 -0.44 -0.04 0.80
CA VAL A 205 0.62 0.01 -0.21
C VAL A 205 2.01 0.09 0.43
N LEU A 206 2.19 0.98 1.40
CA LEU A 206 3.45 1.13 2.14
C LEU A 206 3.84 -0.19 2.81
N LEU A 207 2.92 -0.81 3.54
CA LEU A 207 3.16 -2.07 4.23
C LEU A 207 3.49 -3.20 3.24
N ALA A 208 2.73 -3.34 2.16
CA ALA A 208 3.00 -4.36 1.14
C ALA A 208 4.40 -4.21 0.54
N ASN A 209 4.82 -2.99 0.21
CA ASN A 209 6.15 -2.73 -0.33
C ASN A 209 7.26 -3.08 0.67
N LYS A 210 7.08 -2.80 1.97
CA LYS A 210 8.07 -3.12 3.00
C LYS A 210 8.09 -4.61 3.39
N ILE A 211 6.99 -5.33 3.20
CA ILE A 211 6.96 -6.80 3.30
C ILE A 211 7.74 -7.43 2.13
N LEU A 212 7.49 -6.96 0.90
CA LEU A 212 8.06 -7.55 -0.32
C LEU A 212 9.53 -7.15 -0.53
N LEU A 213 9.88 -5.91 -0.20
CA LEU A 213 11.22 -5.33 -0.34
C LEU A 213 11.71 -4.79 1.01
N PRO A 214 11.99 -5.68 1.99
CA PRO A 214 12.39 -5.26 3.33
C PRO A 214 13.74 -4.57 3.34
N ARG A 215 13.90 -3.59 4.24
CA ARG A 215 15.15 -2.84 4.43
C ARG A 215 16.18 -3.56 5.30
N LEU A 216 15.73 -4.21 6.37
CA LEU A 216 16.59 -4.82 7.38
C LEU A 216 16.69 -6.35 7.28
N ALA A 217 15.87 -6.97 6.43
CA ALA A 217 15.90 -8.41 6.19
C ALA A 217 16.54 -8.71 4.83
N LYS A 218 17.01 -9.95 4.66
CA LYS A 218 17.57 -10.42 3.39
C LYS A 218 16.54 -10.22 2.27
N ARG A 219 16.93 -9.48 1.22
CA ARG A 219 16.10 -9.28 0.05
C ARG A 219 16.04 -10.53 -0.81
N ASP A 220 14.90 -10.70 -1.44
CA ASP A 220 14.65 -11.75 -2.41
C ASP A 220 15.04 -11.23 -3.81
N PRO A 221 16.08 -11.78 -4.46
CA PRO A 221 16.61 -11.23 -5.70
C PRO A 221 15.57 -11.13 -6.82
N GLU A 222 14.66 -12.11 -6.90
CA GLU A 222 13.60 -12.13 -7.91
C GLU A 222 12.58 -11.02 -7.64
N LEU A 223 12.18 -10.80 -6.39
CA LEU A 223 11.26 -9.70 -6.06
C LEU A 223 11.92 -8.34 -6.32
N GLU A 224 13.20 -8.19 -5.99
CA GLU A 224 13.96 -6.96 -6.26
C GLU A 224 14.13 -6.68 -7.75
N GLU A 225 14.29 -7.74 -8.55
CA GLU A 225 14.34 -7.62 -10.00
C GLU A 225 13.02 -7.12 -10.57
N TYR A 226 11.90 -7.74 -10.21
CA TYR A 226 10.62 -7.53 -10.91
C TYR A 226 9.69 -6.52 -10.26
N ILE A 227 9.73 -6.30 -8.94
CA ILE A 227 8.78 -5.42 -8.24
C ILE A 227 9.25 -3.97 -8.27
N ARG A 228 8.34 -3.06 -8.59
CA ARG A 228 8.56 -1.61 -8.53
C ARG A 228 7.47 -0.93 -7.72
N VAL A 229 7.85 0.10 -7.00
CA VAL A 229 6.93 0.95 -6.26
C VAL A 229 6.59 2.15 -7.16
N PRO A 230 5.32 2.40 -7.49
CA PRO A 230 4.95 3.60 -8.23
C PRO A 230 5.29 4.83 -7.40
N GLU A 231 5.81 5.87 -8.05
CA GLU A 231 6.12 7.13 -7.38
C GLU A 231 4.84 7.70 -6.76
N SER A 232 4.84 7.77 -5.43
CA SER A 232 3.66 8.03 -4.61
C SER A 232 3.89 9.24 -3.72
N TYR A 233 2.85 10.04 -3.55
CA TYR A 233 2.81 11.24 -2.73
C TYR A 233 1.54 11.22 -1.88
N PHE A 234 1.64 11.73 -0.66
CA PHE A 234 0.57 11.61 0.33
C PHE A 234 0.07 12.99 0.72
N PHE A 235 -1.20 13.29 0.47
CA PHE A 235 -1.86 14.49 0.97
C PHE A 235 -2.63 14.09 2.21
N ASN A 236 -2.09 14.45 3.39
CA ASN A 236 -2.61 13.94 4.64
C ASN A 236 -4.03 14.43 4.94
N SER A 237 -4.71 13.75 5.86
CA SER A 237 -6.09 14.09 6.23
C SER A 237 -6.27 15.49 6.86
N GLY A 238 -5.17 16.10 7.32
CA GLY A 238 -5.17 17.45 7.90
C GLY A 238 -5.47 18.52 6.86
N ILE A 239 -5.05 18.32 5.61
CA ILE A 239 -5.34 19.24 4.49
C ILE A 239 -6.85 19.35 4.27
N PHE A 240 -7.55 18.23 4.30
CA PHE A 240 -8.99 18.24 4.12
C PHE A 240 -9.75 18.82 5.32
N SER A 241 -9.30 18.53 6.55
CA SER A 241 -9.89 19.13 7.75
C SER A 241 -9.79 20.66 7.71
N ASP A 242 -8.63 21.18 7.35
CA ASP A 242 -8.39 22.62 7.22
C ASP A 242 -9.17 23.24 6.04
N PHE A 243 -9.36 22.51 4.94
CA PHE A 243 -10.22 22.96 3.83
C PHE A 243 -11.67 23.15 4.28
N LEU A 244 -12.23 22.24 5.07
CA LEU A 244 -13.60 22.37 5.58
C LEU A 244 -13.73 23.56 6.52
N ASP A 245 -12.76 23.73 7.43
CA ASP A 245 -12.72 24.85 8.37
C ASP A 245 -12.61 26.19 7.64
N TYR A 246 -11.68 26.29 6.68
CA TYR A 246 -11.45 27.51 5.89
C TYR A 246 -12.68 27.99 5.13
N ASN A 247 -13.57 27.06 4.73
CA ASN A 247 -14.80 27.37 4.00
C ASN A 247 -16.06 27.37 4.89
N ASN A 248 -15.93 27.31 6.22
CA ASN A 248 -17.04 27.25 7.19
C ASN A 248 -18.03 26.09 6.93
N MET A 249 -17.52 24.95 6.46
CA MET A 249 -18.32 23.80 6.01
C MET A 249 -18.66 22.80 7.13
N HIS A 250 -18.68 23.24 8.39
CA HIS A 250 -18.86 22.37 9.57
C HIS A 250 -20.18 21.59 9.55
N ARG A 251 -21.22 22.09 8.87
CA ARG A 251 -22.52 21.39 8.73
C ARG A 251 -22.36 19.98 8.14
N PHE A 252 -21.34 19.71 7.32
CA PHE A 252 -21.14 18.38 6.74
C PHE A 252 -20.82 17.29 7.76
N HIS A 253 -20.34 17.61 8.96
CA HIS A 253 -20.16 16.62 10.03
C HIS A 253 -21.49 15.99 10.46
N THR A 254 -22.60 16.71 10.31
CA THR A 254 -23.95 16.22 10.66
C THR A 254 -24.62 15.41 9.55
N GLN A 255 -24.09 15.49 8.31
CA GLN A 255 -24.68 14.85 7.13
C GLN A 255 -24.88 13.35 7.32
N LYS A 256 -23.93 12.68 7.99
CA LYS A 256 -23.96 11.23 8.22
C LYS A 256 -25.15 10.74 9.07
N TYR A 257 -25.74 11.61 9.89
CA TYR A 257 -26.85 11.26 10.79
C TYR A 257 -28.23 11.46 10.18
N LYS A 258 -28.34 12.02 8.97
CA LYS A 258 -29.62 12.29 8.31
C LYS A 258 -30.27 11.05 7.73
N SER A 259 -31.53 11.14 7.37
CA SER A 259 -32.20 10.07 6.62
C SER A 259 -31.53 9.84 5.27
N ARG A 260 -31.74 8.66 4.68
CA ARG A 260 -31.19 8.32 3.37
C ARG A 260 -31.60 9.31 2.28
N ASP A 261 -32.89 9.66 2.25
CA ASP A 261 -33.46 10.53 1.22
C ASP A 261 -32.89 11.96 1.32
N GLU A 262 -32.72 12.47 2.54
CA GLU A 262 -32.04 13.76 2.77
C GLU A 262 -30.58 13.74 2.33
N ILE A 263 -29.86 12.63 2.57
CA ILE A 263 -28.47 12.51 2.13
C ILE A 263 -28.38 12.56 0.61
N GLU A 264 -29.24 11.81 -0.10
CA GLU A 264 -29.27 11.76 -1.56
C GLU A 264 -29.65 13.13 -2.17
N GLU A 265 -30.63 13.84 -1.59
CA GLU A 265 -31.04 15.15 -2.09
C GLU A 265 -29.99 16.23 -1.83
N GLU A 266 -29.47 16.32 -0.60
CA GLU A 266 -28.46 17.34 -0.28
C GLU A 266 -27.16 17.11 -1.06
N TYR A 267 -26.76 15.85 -1.31
CA TYR A 267 -25.55 15.55 -2.08
C TYR A 267 -25.54 16.19 -3.48
N LYS A 268 -26.72 16.37 -4.12
CA LYS A 268 -26.85 17.08 -5.40
C LYS A 268 -26.41 18.54 -5.30
N THR A 269 -26.54 19.15 -4.12
CA THR A 269 -26.14 20.54 -3.87
C THR A 269 -24.71 20.67 -3.37
N ILE A 270 -24.15 19.62 -2.74
CA ILE A 270 -22.77 19.60 -2.20
C ILE A 270 -21.75 19.87 -3.31
N ALA A 271 -21.96 19.33 -4.52
CA ALA A 271 -21.06 19.54 -5.65
C ALA A 271 -20.84 21.04 -5.95
N LYS A 272 -21.91 21.83 -5.96
CA LYS A 272 -21.83 23.28 -6.18
C LYS A 272 -21.09 23.99 -5.05
N GLN A 273 -21.26 23.55 -3.80
CA GLN A 273 -20.55 24.15 -2.66
C GLN A 273 -19.03 23.89 -2.75
N PHE A 274 -18.63 22.66 -3.12
CA PHE A 274 -17.23 22.30 -3.31
C PHE A 274 -16.57 23.02 -4.50
N GLU A 275 -17.34 23.28 -5.56
CA GLU A 275 -16.89 24.07 -6.70
C GLU A 275 -16.40 25.46 -6.29
N HIS A 276 -17.19 26.18 -5.49
CA HIS A 276 -16.89 27.55 -5.05
C HIS A 276 -15.90 27.62 -3.87
N ALA A 277 -15.70 26.53 -3.13
CA ALA A 277 -14.78 26.48 -2.01
C ALA A 277 -13.31 26.66 -2.42
N ALA A 278 -12.48 27.28 -1.59
CA ALA A 278 -11.06 27.48 -1.88
C ALA A 278 -10.18 26.71 -0.89
N PHE A 279 -9.02 26.23 -1.34
CA PHE A 279 -7.97 25.81 -0.42
C PHE A 279 -7.22 27.04 0.10
N PRO A 280 -6.68 26.99 1.32
CA PRO A 280 -5.80 28.03 1.84
C PRO A 280 -4.61 28.31 0.91
N PRO A 281 -4.13 29.57 0.80
CA PRO A 281 -3.07 29.94 -0.14
C PRO A 281 -1.75 29.17 0.04
N ASP A 282 -1.38 28.84 1.27
CA ASP A 282 -0.16 28.08 1.56
C ASP A 282 -0.26 26.62 1.07
N VAL A 283 -1.45 26.03 1.17
CA VAL A 283 -1.74 24.68 0.65
C VAL A 283 -1.69 24.69 -0.89
N ILE A 284 -2.18 25.75 -1.54
CA ILE A 284 -2.10 25.89 -3.00
C ILE A 284 -0.64 26.01 -3.46
N GLU A 285 0.20 26.73 -2.73
CA GLU A 285 1.63 26.83 -3.06
C GLU A 285 2.33 25.47 -2.91
N ASP A 286 2.02 24.70 -1.85
CA ASP A 286 2.54 23.34 -1.70
C ASP A 286 2.13 22.44 -2.89
N MET A 287 0.90 22.58 -3.40
CA MET A 287 0.42 21.88 -4.61
C MET A 287 1.17 22.34 -5.87
N ARG A 288 1.51 23.62 -5.98
CA ARG A 288 2.28 24.16 -7.10
C ARG A 288 3.71 23.61 -7.08
N VAL A 289 4.36 23.56 -5.92
CA VAL A 289 5.69 22.95 -5.73
C VAL A 289 5.64 21.46 -6.10
N PHE A 290 4.62 20.75 -5.64
CA PHE A 290 4.37 19.35 -6.00
C PHE A 290 4.29 19.14 -7.52
N LEU A 291 3.47 19.91 -8.23
CA LEU A 291 3.29 19.76 -9.68
C LEU A 291 4.56 20.12 -10.47
N LYS A 292 5.37 21.07 -9.98
CA LYS A 292 6.70 21.36 -10.54
C LYS A 292 7.65 20.17 -10.37
N GLN A 293 7.65 19.54 -9.19
CA GLN A 293 8.48 18.36 -8.91
C GLN A 293 8.09 17.15 -9.77
N VAL A 294 6.80 16.90 -9.93
CA VAL A 294 6.30 15.74 -10.70
C VAL A 294 6.52 15.88 -12.20
N GLY A 295 6.46 17.12 -12.73
CA GLY A 295 6.47 17.37 -14.16
C GLY A 295 5.17 16.97 -14.87
N GLU A 296 5.18 16.96 -16.19
CA GLU A 296 4.04 16.60 -17.05
C GLU A 296 3.88 15.09 -17.17
N TYR A 297 3.46 14.45 -16.08
CA TYR A 297 3.25 13.02 -16.03
C TYR A 297 1.84 12.68 -15.51
N PRO A 298 1.09 11.75 -16.15
CA PRO A 298 -0.22 11.32 -15.68
C PRO A 298 -0.31 10.97 -14.20
N LEU A 299 -1.35 11.46 -13.53
CA LEU A 299 -1.58 11.24 -12.10
C LEU A 299 -2.90 10.53 -11.82
N ILE A 300 -2.94 9.74 -10.76
CA ILE A 300 -4.18 9.25 -10.16
C ILE A 300 -4.26 9.73 -8.71
N LEU A 301 -5.39 10.36 -8.37
CA LEU A 301 -5.73 10.80 -7.02
C LEU A 301 -6.66 9.76 -6.43
N ARG A 302 -6.14 8.93 -5.52
CA ARG A 302 -6.87 7.85 -4.87
C ARG A 302 -7.28 8.30 -3.47
N SER A 303 -8.57 8.21 -3.16
CA SER A 303 -9.07 8.31 -1.78
C SER A 303 -8.31 7.34 -0.87
N SER A 304 -7.89 7.81 0.30
CA SER A 304 -7.22 7.00 1.32
C SER A 304 -7.90 7.29 2.66
N SER A 305 -8.93 6.51 2.96
CA SER A 305 -9.78 6.69 4.15
C SER A 305 -9.14 6.04 5.38
N LEU A 306 -9.42 6.54 6.59
CA LEU A 306 -8.93 5.94 7.85
C LEU A 306 -9.58 4.59 8.19
N LEU A 307 -10.67 4.23 7.52
CA LEU A 307 -11.37 2.95 7.66
C LEU A 307 -11.01 1.94 6.56
N GLU A 308 -10.27 2.35 5.51
CA GLU A 308 -9.94 1.46 4.38
C GLU A 308 -9.00 0.30 4.75
N ASP A 309 -8.20 0.44 5.80
CA ASP A 309 -7.32 -0.60 6.35
C ASP A 309 -7.96 -1.36 7.52
N ASN A 310 -9.24 -1.09 7.82
CA ASN A 310 -9.96 -1.82 8.85
C ASN A 310 -10.27 -3.25 8.38
N PHE A 311 -9.86 -4.21 9.20
CA PHE A 311 -10.01 -5.63 8.89
C PHE A 311 -11.49 -6.03 8.93
N GLY A 312 -11.94 -6.76 7.90
CA GLY A 312 -13.30 -7.29 7.84
C GLY A 312 -14.32 -6.38 7.15
N TYR A 313 -13.95 -5.16 6.75
CA TYR A 313 -14.82 -4.25 6.03
C TYR A 313 -14.32 -4.00 4.60
N ALA A 314 -15.23 -4.06 3.63
CA ALA A 314 -14.92 -3.85 2.23
C ALA A 314 -15.29 -2.42 1.81
N PHE A 315 -14.37 -1.47 1.97
CA PHE A 315 -14.54 -0.10 1.45
C PHE A 315 -14.22 0.03 -0.07
N SER A 316 -14.00 -1.10 -0.76
CA SER A 316 -13.75 -1.15 -2.21
C SER A 316 -14.81 -0.40 -3.02
N GLY A 317 -14.37 0.52 -3.88
CA GLY A 317 -15.25 1.22 -4.83
C GLY A 317 -16.30 2.11 -4.18
N LYS A 318 -16.15 2.47 -2.90
CA LYS A 318 -17.08 3.39 -2.21
C LYS A 318 -16.69 4.86 -2.30
N TYR A 319 -15.41 5.11 -2.46
CA TYR A 319 -14.83 6.44 -2.60
C TYR A 319 -14.23 6.60 -3.99
N ASP A 320 -14.20 7.83 -4.48
CA ASP A 320 -13.76 8.11 -5.84
C ASP A 320 -12.24 8.01 -5.96
N SER A 321 -11.77 7.63 -7.15
CA SER A 321 -10.38 7.78 -7.59
C SER A 321 -10.39 8.49 -8.95
N ILE A 322 -9.60 9.55 -9.08
CA ILE A 322 -9.66 10.44 -10.24
C ILE A 322 -8.35 10.39 -11.01
N PHE A 323 -8.41 10.03 -12.30
CA PHE A 323 -7.28 10.16 -13.22
C PHE A 323 -7.17 11.58 -13.75
N LEU A 324 -5.95 12.07 -13.88
CA LEU A 324 -5.59 13.35 -14.45
C LEU A 324 -4.51 13.14 -15.52
N GLY A 325 -4.72 13.65 -16.73
CA GLY A 325 -3.68 13.67 -17.77
C GLY A 325 -2.42 14.44 -17.34
N ASN A 326 -2.59 15.51 -16.54
CA ASN A 326 -1.51 16.35 -16.01
C ASN A 326 -0.54 16.84 -17.11
N GLN A 327 -1.10 17.37 -18.20
CA GLN A 327 -0.36 17.90 -19.36
C GLN A 327 -0.56 19.42 -19.49
N GLY A 328 0.38 20.10 -20.14
CA GLY A 328 0.29 21.53 -20.45
C GLY A 328 0.82 22.45 -19.33
N ASP A 329 0.39 23.71 -19.35
CA ASP A 329 0.91 24.72 -18.44
C ASP A 329 0.58 24.43 -16.96
N LEU A 330 1.46 24.91 -16.08
CA LEU A 330 1.37 24.64 -14.64
C LEU A 330 0.06 25.10 -14.01
N GLU A 331 -0.53 26.21 -14.46
CA GLU A 331 -1.75 26.77 -13.86
C GLU A 331 -2.99 25.98 -14.29
N THR A 332 -3.05 25.52 -15.54
CA THR A 332 -4.08 24.57 -15.99
C THR A 332 -4.01 23.26 -15.21
N ARG A 333 -2.81 22.69 -15.07
CA ARG A 333 -2.57 21.47 -14.28
C ARG A 333 -2.94 21.66 -12.81
N LEU A 334 -2.61 22.81 -12.22
CA LEU A 334 -2.98 23.16 -10.85
C LEU A 334 -4.50 23.22 -10.66
N LYS A 335 -5.24 23.87 -11.56
CA LYS A 335 -6.71 23.92 -11.53
C LYS A 335 -7.32 22.51 -11.60
N GLN A 336 -6.84 21.67 -12.52
CA GLN A 336 -7.30 20.28 -12.65
C GLN A 336 -6.99 19.46 -11.39
N PHE A 337 -5.80 19.62 -10.82
CA PHE A 337 -5.39 18.93 -9.61
C PHE A 337 -6.24 19.33 -8.39
N ILE A 338 -6.45 20.63 -8.18
CA ILE A 338 -7.33 21.15 -7.12
C ILE A 338 -8.75 20.58 -7.27
N TRP A 339 -9.28 20.57 -8.49
CA TRP A 339 -10.60 20.01 -8.75
C TRP A 339 -10.65 18.50 -8.48
N GLY A 340 -9.63 17.75 -8.90
CA GLY A 340 -9.50 16.33 -8.59
C GLY A 340 -9.51 16.06 -7.08
N LEU A 341 -8.76 16.83 -6.30
CA LEU A 341 -8.76 16.73 -4.83
C LEU A 341 -10.14 17.03 -4.24
N LYS A 342 -10.81 18.11 -4.68
CA LYS A 342 -12.17 18.44 -4.24
C LYS A 342 -13.15 17.31 -4.51
N ARG A 343 -13.07 16.66 -5.67
CA ARG A 343 -13.94 15.51 -6.02
C ARG A 343 -13.72 14.32 -5.09
N VAL A 344 -12.46 13.96 -4.84
CA VAL A 344 -12.11 12.88 -3.90
C VAL A 344 -12.66 13.19 -2.51
N CYS A 345 -12.47 14.42 -2.04
CA CYS A 345 -12.99 14.89 -0.76
C CYS A 345 -14.53 14.84 -0.69
N MET A 346 -15.20 15.33 -1.73
CA MET A 346 -16.66 15.33 -1.85
C MET A 346 -17.25 13.92 -1.75
N SER A 347 -16.56 12.90 -2.31
CA SER A 347 -17.02 11.51 -2.28
C SER A 347 -17.22 10.99 -0.84
N THR A 348 -16.55 11.56 0.16
CA THR A 348 -16.72 11.23 1.59
C THR A 348 -18.16 11.44 2.09
N TYR A 349 -18.87 12.41 1.50
CA TYR A 349 -20.24 12.78 1.86
C TYR A 349 -21.29 12.13 0.95
N GLY A 350 -20.87 11.20 0.08
CA GLY A 350 -21.76 10.46 -0.78
C GLY A 350 -22.71 9.52 -0.02
N PRO A 351 -23.88 9.19 -0.58
CA PRO A 351 -24.81 8.24 0.03
C PRO A 351 -24.19 6.86 0.24
N SER A 352 -23.43 6.35 -0.74
CA SER A 352 -22.82 5.02 -0.71
C SER A 352 -21.89 4.78 0.50
N PRO A 353 -20.85 5.63 0.76
CA PRO A 353 -19.99 5.44 1.92
C PRO A 353 -20.72 5.66 3.26
N ILE A 354 -21.63 6.64 3.35
CA ILE A 354 -22.37 6.92 4.60
C ILE A 354 -23.29 5.74 4.97
N LEU A 355 -24.10 5.26 4.03
CA LEU A 355 -25.03 4.16 4.27
C LEU A 355 -24.31 2.85 4.58
N TYR A 356 -23.17 2.61 3.94
CA TYR A 356 -22.35 1.44 4.27
C TYR A 356 -21.84 1.48 5.72
N ARG A 357 -21.34 2.62 6.16
CA ARG A 357 -20.89 2.82 7.54
C ARG A 357 -22.04 2.65 8.52
N ARG A 358 -23.25 3.14 8.18
CA ARG A 358 -24.46 2.92 8.98
C ARG A 358 -24.77 1.43 9.13
N ALA A 359 -24.76 0.67 8.02
CA ALA A 359 -25.04 -0.76 8.04
C ALA A 359 -24.03 -1.60 8.84
N HIS A 360 -22.84 -1.06 9.13
CA HIS A 360 -21.76 -1.74 9.85
C HIS A 360 -21.45 -1.10 11.20
N ASN A 361 -22.29 -0.20 11.71
CA ASN A 361 -22.09 0.52 12.98
C ASN A 361 -20.76 1.31 13.05
N LEU A 362 -20.32 1.86 11.90
CA LEU A 362 -19.09 2.68 11.76
C LEU A 362 -19.40 4.18 11.59
N LEU A 363 -20.63 4.60 11.85
CA LEU A 363 -21.07 5.97 11.61
C LEU A 363 -20.41 6.98 12.55
N ASP A 364 -20.20 6.59 13.81
CA ASP A 364 -19.65 7.46 14.86
C ASP A 364 -18.14 7.63 14.77
N PHE A 365 -17.46 6.73 14.05
CA PHE A 365 -16.03 6.87 13.76
C PHE A 365 -15.75 8.21 13.06
N ASP A 366 -14.74 8.94 13.51
CA ASP A 366 -14.30 10.20 12.88
C ASP A 366 -13.50 9.88 11.62
N GLU A 367 -14.22 9.56 10.55
CA GLU A 367 -13.65 9.26 9.26
C GLU A 367 -13.07 10.53 8.62
N ARG A 368 -11.77 10.48 8.31
CA ARG A 368 -11.08 11.57 7.62
C ARG A 368 -10.47 11.08 6.33
N MET A 369 -10.69 11.84 5.27
CA MET A 369 -10.14 11.53 3.97
C MET A 369 -8.73 12.10 3.83
N SER A 370 -7.80 11.25 3.43
CA SER A 370 -6.51 11.65 2.86
C SER A 370 -6.46 11.24 1.39
N VAL A 371 -5.51 11.75 0.62
CA VAL A 371 -5.39 11.43 -0.81
C VAL A 371 -4.00 10.89 -1.12
N LEU A 372 -3.98 9.67 -1.65
CA LEU A 372 -2.80 9.04 -2.22
C LEU A 372 -2.71 9.46 -3.69
N VAL A 373 -1.70 10.26 -4.02
CA VAL A 373 -1.42 10.71 -5.39
C VAL A 373 -0.30 9.87 -5.95
N GLN A 374 -0.53 9.19 -7.08
CA GLN A 374 0.47 8.33 -7.70
C GLN A 374 0.66 8.69 -9.15
N LYS A 375 1.90 8.54 -9.63
CA LYS A 375 2.16 8.47 -11.07
C LYS A 375 1.47 7.24 -11.65
N VAL A 376 0.69 7.43 -12.71
CA VAL A 376 -0.01 6.33 -13.37
C VAL A 376 1.01 5.39 -14.01
N VAL A 377 0.92 4.10 -13.74
CA VAL A 377 1.82 3.12 -14.35
C VAL A 377 1.39 2.88 -15.79
N GLY A 378 2.32 3.01 -16.73
CA GLY A 378 2.11 2.70 -18.13
C GLY A 378 3.09 3.41 -19.06
N ARG A 379 2.81 3.30 -20.36
CA ARG A 379 3.53 3.97 -21.44
C ARG A 379 2.58 4.78 -22.29
N GLN A 380 3.13 5.79 -22.97
CA GLN A 380 2.41 6.60 -23.93
C GLN A 380 2.44 5.94 -25.31
N TYR A 381 1.28 5.86 -25.95
CA TYR A 381 1.04 5.38 -27.31
C TYR A 381 0.22 6.44 -28.06
N GLY A 382 0.91 7.30 -28.81
CA GLY A 382 0.28 8.48 -29.42
C GLY A 382 -0.30 9.41 -28.34
N ASN A 383 -1.61 9.60 -28.35
CA ASN A 383 -2.34 10.42 -27.37
C ASN A 383 -2.84 9.63 -26.15
N TYR A 384 -2.60 8.32 -26.11
CA TYR A 384 -3.16 7.44 -25.07
C TYR A 384 -2.06 6.97 -24.10
N PHE A 385 -2.40 6.80 -22.84
CA PHE A 385 -1.50 6.32 -21.80
C PHE A 385 -2.14 5.19 -21.00
N PHE A 386 -1.49 4.03 -20.96
CA PHE A 386 -1.95 2.85 -20.21
C PHE A 386 -0.84 1.79 -20.05
N PRO A 387 -0.94 0.88 -19.06
CA PRO A 387 0.01 -0.23 -18.91
C PRO A 387 -0.33 -1.40 -19.83
N PHE A 388 0.64 -2.27 -20.11
CA PHE A 388 0.37 -3.53 -20.83
C PHE A 388 -0.74 -4.36 -20.18
N ALA A 389 -0.67 -4.58 -18.88
CA ALA A 389 -1.75 -5.28 -18.18
C ALA A 389 -1.97 -4.70 -16.79
N ALA A 390 -3.20 -4.79 -16.31
CA ALA A 390 -3.55 -4.44 -14.94
C ALA A 390 -4.59 -5.42 -14.41
N GLY A 391 -4.74 -5.48 -13.09
CA GLY A 391 -5.60 -6.50 -12.52
C GLY A 391 -5.74 -6.45 -11.01
N VAL A 392 -6.54 -7.40 -10.54
CA VAL A 392 -6.69 -7.70 -9.11
C VAL A 392 -6.32 -9.15 -8.88
N ALA A 393 -5.41 -9.38 -7.94
CA ALA A 393 -4.96 -10.69 -7.52
C ALA A 393 -5.48 -10.98 -6.11
N PHE A 394 -6.13 -12.13 -5.94
CA PHE A 394 -6.65 -12.60 -4.66
C PHE A 394 -5.82 -13.81 -4.22
N SER A 395 -5.29 -13.77 -3.00
CA SER A 395 -4.58 -14.93 -2.41
C SER A 395 -5.49 -16.13 -2.12
N TYR A 396 -6.81 -15.92 -2.15
CA TYR A 396 -7.80 -16.99 -2.02
C TYR A 396 -8.83 -16.93 -3.15
N CYS A 397 -9.07 -18.07 -3.80
CA CYS A 397 -10.08 -18.20 -4.84
C CYS A 397 -11.45 -18.56 -4.23
N SER A 398 -12.30 -17.55 -4.06
CA SER A 398 -13.69 -17.76 -3.63
C SER A 398 -14.59 -18.39 -4.72
N TYR A 399 -14.10 -18.51 -5.96
CA TYR A 399 -14.88 -18.91 -7.13
C TYR A 399 -14.23 -20.12 -7.83
N SER A 400 -14.37 -21.31 -7.26
CA SER A 400 -13.86 -22.55 -7.85
C SER A 400 -14.94 -23.23 -8.72
N TRP A 401 -14.91 -23.03 -10.04
CA TRP A 401 -15.86 -23.66 -10.97
C TRP A 401 -15.59 -25.15 -11.23
N THR A 402 -14.47 -25.68 -10.72
CA THR A 402 -14.12 -27.09 -10.80
C THR A 402 -13.29 -27.49 -9.58
N PRO A 403 -13.45 -28.71 -9.04
CA PRO A 403 -12.74 -29.18 -7.86
C PRO A 403 -11.22 -29.29 -8.05
N ARG A 404 -10.72 -29.21 -9.29
CA ARG A 404 -9.26 -29.19 -9.57
C ARG A 404 -8.61 -27.88 -9.10
N ILE A 405 -9.36 -26.79 -9.02
CA ILE A 405 -8.83 -25.49 -8.59
C ILE A 405 -8.62 -25.53 -7.07
N ARG A 406 -7.35 -25.48 -6.65
CA ARG A 406 -6.99 -25.21 -5.26
C ARG A 406 -7.33 -23.77 -4.93
N LYS A 407 -8.09 -23.56 -3.85
CA LYS A 407 -8.59 -22.23 -3.47
C LYS A 407 -7.48 -21.38 -2.84
N GLU A 408 -6.64 -22.03 -2.06
CA GLU A 408 -5.50 -21.50 -1.32
C GLU A 408 -4.36 -20.96 -2.21
N ASP A 409 -4.31 -21.35 -3.49
CA ASP A 409 -3.33 -20.82 -4.44
C ASP A 409 -3.73 -19.44 -4.98
N GLY A 410 -5.00 -19.03 -4.82
CA GLY A 410 -5.51 -17.74 -5.27
C GLY A 410 -5.97 -17.68 -6.73
N VAL A 411 -6.41 -16.49 -7.13
CA VAL A 411 -6.95 -16.20 -8.47
C VAL A 411 -6.63 -14.77 -8.91
N VAL A 412 -6.34 -14.57 -10.19
CA VAL A 412 -6.09 -13.27 -10.79
C VAL A 412 -7.22 -12.91 -11.76
N ARG A 413 -7.61 -11.63 -11.74
CA ARG A 413 -8.42 -10.95 -12.76
C ARG A 413 -7.51 -10.05 -13.55
N LEU A 414 -7.33 -10.32 -14.84
CA LEU A 414 -6.39 -9.60 -15.70
C LEU A 414 -7.13 -8.90 -16.85
N VAL A 415 -6.72 -7.67 -17.14
CA VAL A 415 -7.19 -6.89 -18.28
C VAL A 415 -6.01 -6.23 -19.01
N LEU A 416 -6.19 -5.97 -20.31
CA LEU A 416 -5.30 -5.14 -21.12
C LEU A 416 -5.68 -3.67 -20.90
N GLY A 417 -4.71 -2.81 -20.64
CA GLY A 417 -4.93 -1.40 -20.31
C GLY A 417 -5.20 -1.13 -18.83
N MET A 418 -5.96 -0.08 -18.55
CA MET A 418 -6.20 0.38 -17.18
C MET A 418 -7.00 -0.62 -16.34
N GLY A 419 -6.64 -0.76 -15.05
CA GLY A 419 -7.19 -1.78 -14.15
C GLY A 419 -8.62 -1.55 -13.66
N THR A 420 -9.26 -0.44 -14.02
CA THR A 420 -10.66 -0.10 -13.70
C THR A 420 -11.61 -1.24 -14.05
N ARG A 421 -11.38 -1.84 -15.22
CA ARG A 421 -12.12 -2.98 -15.76
C ARG A 421 -11.95 -4.30 -15.00
N ALA A 422 -10.86 -4.49 -14.26
CA ALA A 422 -10.66 -5.68 -13.44
C ALA A 422 -11.42 -5.58 -12.10
N VAL A 423 -11.65 -4.35 -11.63
CA VAL A 423 -12.38 -4.02 -10.40
C VAL A 423 -13.88 -3.95 -10.68
N ASP A 424 -14.28 -3.22 -11.72
CA ASP A 424 -15.67 -3.00 -12.09
C ASP A 424 -16.16 -4.03 -13.11
N ARG A 425 -17.31 -4.65 -12.83
CA ARG A 425 -18.01 -5.48 -13.82
C ARG A 425 -18.75 -4.58 -14.80
N VAL A 426 -18.24 -4.49 -16.02
CA VAL A 426 -18.85 -3.73 -17.12
C VAL A 426 -19.52 -4.69 -18.10
N GLY A 427 -20.81 -4.97 -17.89
CA GLY A 427 -21.69 -5.65 -18.87
C GLY A 427 -21.11 -6.82 -19.64
N ASN A 428 -21.09 -6.67 -20.97
CA ASN A 428 -20.72 -7.70 -21.95
C ASN A 428 -19.21 -7.85 -22.16
N ASP A 429 -18.38 -7.42 -21.21
CA ASP A 429 -16.94 -7.39 -21.40
C ASP A 429 -16.22 -7.91 -20.14
N TYR A 430 -15.36 -8.92 -20.35
CA TYR A 430 -14.98 -9.90 -19.34
C TYR A 430 -13.47 -9.88 -19.09
N PRO A 431 -13.02 -9.64 -17.84
CA PRO A 431 -11.61 -9.80 -17.49
C PRO A 431 -11.20 -11.27 -17.54
N ARG A 432 -9.94 -11.53 -17.88
CA ARG A 432 -9.39 -12.88 -17.89
C ARG A 432 -9.22 -13.39 -16.46
N MET A 433 -10.02 -14.38 -16.08
CA MET A 433 -9.91 -15.08 -14.79
C MET A 433 -8.83 -16.17 -14.89
N ILE A 434 -7.85 -16.15 -13.98
CA ILE A 434 -6.70 -17.07 -13.97
C ILE A 434 -6.58 -17.69 -12.58
N PRO A 435 -7.00 -18.95 -12.38
CA PRO A 435 -6.78 -19.64 -11.12
C PRO A 435 -5.29 -19.99 -11.03
N LEU A 436 -4.60 -19.48 -10.02
CA LEU A 436 -3.14 -19.59 -9.94
C LEU A 436 -2.66 -21.03 -9.72
N SER A 437 -3.53 -21.93 -9.26
CA SER A 437 -3.25 -23.36 -9.17
C SER A 437 -3.13 -24.05 -10.53
N HIS A 438 -3.92 -23.62 -11.51
CA HIS A 438 -3.99 -24.19 -12.86
C HIS A 438 -4.25 -23.06 -13.88
N PRO A 439 -3.23 -22.25 -14.23
CA PRO A 439 -3.41 -21.00 -14.98
C PRO A 439 -4.08 -21.15 -16.36
N ASP A 440 -3.88 -22.30 -17.02
CA ASP A 440 -4.46 -22.58 -18.34
C ASP A 440 -5.93 -23.00 -18.29
N LEU A 441 -6.46 -23.29 -17.11
CA LEU A 441 -7.83 -23.77 -16.95
C LEU A 441 -8.85 -22.66 -17.20
N ARG A 442 -9.81 -22.93 -18.08
CA ARG A 442 -10.88 -22.00 -18.47
C ARG A 442 -12.25 -22.54 -18.10
N THR A 443 -13.22 -21.65 -17.97
CA THR A 443 -14.65 -21.99 -17.96
C THR A 443 -15.17 -22.23 -19.37
N GLU A 444 -14.62 -21.50 -20.33
CA GLU A 444 -14.97 -21.57 -21.74
C GLU A 444 -14.25 -22.75 -22.41
N ILE A 445 -14.97 -23.52 -23.23
CA ILE A 445 -14.42 -24.71 -23.89
C ILE A 445 -14.17 -24.46 -25.39
N SER A 446 -15.10 -23.81 -26.09
CA SER A 446 -14.99 -23.55 -27.54
C SER A 446 -14.39 -22.18 -27.85
N ALA A 447 -13.81 -22.03 -29.06
CA ALA A 447 -13.29 -20.75 -29.53
C ALA A 447 -14.37 -19.65 -29.56
N ASP A 448 -15.61 -19.99 -29.93
CA ASP A 448 -16.75 -19.06 -29.87
C ASP A 448 -17.07 -18.59 -28.46
N GLN A 449 -17.04 -19.50 -27.48
CA GLN A 449 -17.23 -19.12 -26.08
C GLN A 449 -16.09 -18.23 -25.59
N ILE A 450 -14.83 -18.58 -25.91
CA ILE A 450 -13.67 -17.77 -25.53
C ILE A 450 -13.78 -16.37 -26.12
N GLN A 451 -14.13 -16.24 -27.40
CA GLN A 451 -14.31 -14.94 -28.02
C GLN A 451 -15.50 -14.20 -27.42
N LYS A 452 -16.61 -14.86 -27.11
CA LYS A 452 -17.78 -14.20 -26.51
C LYS A 452 -17.49 -13.69 -25.10
N TYR A 453 -16.75 -14.44 -24.30
CA TYR A 453 -16.41 -14.14 -22.91
C TYR A 453 -14.97 -13.63 -22.76
N SER A 454 -14.46 -12.90 -23.77
CA SER A 454 -13.18 -12.21 -23.71
C SER A 454 -13.34 -10.72 -23.43
N GLN A 455 -12.22 -10.05 -23.16
CA GLN A 455 -12.18 -8.60 -23.14
C GLN A 455 -12.51 -8.02 -24.53
N LYS A 456 -13.29 -6.93 -24.58
CA LYS A 456 -13.78 -6.23 -25.79
C LYS A 456 -13.44 -4.74 -25.82
N ALA A 457 -13.27 -4.12 -24.67
CA ALA A 457 -12.88 -2.72 -24.58
C ALA A 457 -11.63 -2.55 -23.71
N ILE A 458 -10.85 -1.51 -24.01
CA ILE A 458 -9.67 -1.09 -23.26
C ILE A 458 -9.96 0.29 -22.69
N ASP A 459 -9.75 0.42 -21.38
CA ASP A 459 -9.73 1.73 -20.73
C ASP A 459 -8.32 2.30 -20.85
N VAL A 460 -8.24 3.54 -21.32
CA VAL A 460 -6.98 4.29 -21.51
C VAL A 460 -7.13 5.70 -20.96
N LEU A 461 -6.02 6.30 -20.54
CA LEU A 461 -6.00 7.73 -20.24
C LEU A 461 -5.69 8.50 -21.52
N ASN A 462 -6.65 9.26 -22.03
CA ASN A 462 -6.43 10.16 -23.16
C ASN A 462 -5.75 11.43 -22.64
N LEU A 463 -4.53 11.69 -23.12
CA LEU A 463 -3.70 12.81 -22.69
C LEU A 463 -4.20 14.16 -23.23
N THR A 464 -4.96 14.14 -24.33
CA THR A 464 -5.54 15.35 -24.94
C THR A 464 -6.77 15.82 -24.18
N SER A 465 -7.70 14.90 -23.87
CA SER A 465 -8.88 15.23 -23.05
C SER A 465 -8.55 15.28 -21.56
N GLY A 466 -7.48 14.62 -21.13
CA GLY A 466 -7.06 14.51 -19.74
C GLY A 466 -7.89 13.52 -18.92
N HIS A 467 -8.71 12.69 -19.56
CA HIS A 467 -9.69 11.82 -18.92
C HIS A 467 -9.55 10.36 -19.33
N LEU A 468 -10.07 9.47 -18.47
CA LEU A 468 -10.17 8.06 -18.78
C LEU A 468 -11.27 7.86 -19.83
N GLU A 469 -10.93 7.19 -20.93
CA GLU A 469 -11.82 6.89 -22.04
C GLU A 469 -11.76 5.38 -22.36
N THR A 470 -12.88 4.86 -22.84
CA THR A 470 -13.03 3.44 -23.16
C THR A 470 -13.18 3.27 -24.66
N PHE A 471 -12.31 2.47 -25.27
CA PHE A 471 -12.32 2.19 -26.71
C PHE A 471 -12.46 0.69 -26.98
N SER A 472 -13.00 0.34 -28.15
CA SER A 472 -12.88 -1.04 -28.66
C SER A 472 -11.41 -1.39 -28.84
N TYR A 473 -10.97 -2.55 -28.33
CA TYR A 473 -9.55 -2.93 -28.45
C TYR A 473 -9.10 -3.02 -29.91
N MET A 474 -9.98 -3.49 -30.80
CA MET A 474 -9.68 -3.62 -32.22
C MET A 474 -9.47 -2.27 -32.91
N GLN A 475 -10.25 -1.25 -32.53
CA GLN A 475 -10.11 0.10 -33.10
C GLN A 475 -8.84 0.75 -32.58
N LEU A 476 -8.65 0.75 -31.26
CA LEU A 476 -7.51 1.38 -30.62
C LEU A 476 -6.18 0.79 -31.12
N LEU A 477 -6.07 -0.54 -31.15
CA LEU A 477 -4.83 -1.22 -31.53
C LEU A 477 -4.56 -1.22 -33.05
N LYS A 478 -5.52 -0.81 -33.90
CA LYS A 478 -5.25 -0.47 -35.31
C LYS A 478 -4.57 0.90 -35.44
N GLU A 479 -4.82 1.81 -34.50
CA GLU A 479 -4.30 3.19 -34.53
C GLU A 479 -2.94 3.33 -33.82
N ILE A 480 -2.61 2.43 -32.89
CA ILE A 480 -1.38 2.50 -32.10
C ILE A 480 -0.49 1.28 -32.29
N GLN A 481 0.83 1.50 -32.21
CA GLN A 481 1.80 0.41 -32.17
C GLN A 481 2.08 0.01 -30.72
N GLN A 482 1.48 -1.10 -30.28
CA GLN A 482 1.79 -1.72 -29.00
C GLN A 482 2.74 -2.93 -29.22
N PRO A 483 3.99 -2.91 -28.73
CA PRO A 483 4.96 -3.95 -29.02
C PRO A 483 4.69 -5.30 -28.32
N ASP A 484 3.84 -5.31 -27.29
CA ASP A 484 3.65 -6.45 -26.41
C ASP A 484 2.41 -7.30 -26.76
N LEU A 485 1.77 -7.04 -27.91
CA LEU A 485 0.55 -7.75 -28.35
C LEU A 485 0.72 -9.27 -28.46
N PHE A 486 1.93 -9.73 -28.77
CA PHE A 486 2.31 -11.14 -28.73
C PHE A 486 1.90 -11.86 -27.44
N TYR A 487 1.93 -11.16 -26.31
CA TYR A 487 1.59 -11.74 -25.01
C TYR A 487 0.10 -11.70 -24.69
N ALA A 488 -0.65 -10.74 -25.25
CA ALA A 488 -2.06 -10.52 -24.94
C ALA A 488 -3.03 -11.24 -25.89
N LEU A 489 -2.69 -11.33 -27.18
CA LEU A 489 -3.61 -11.77 -28.23
C LEU A 489 -3.41 -13.24 -28.61
N SER A 490 -4.50 -13.87 -29.02
CA SER A 490 -4.54 -15.10 -29.80
C SER A 490 -5.23 -14.87 -31.14
N LEU A 491 -4.87 -15.68 -32.13
CA LEU A 491 -5.40 -15.65 -33.48
C LEU A 491 -6.46 -16.73 -33.66
N ARG A 492 -7.57 -16.35 -34.29
CA ARG A 492 -8.67 -17.25 -34.64
C ARG A 492 -8.57 -17.67 -36.10
N GLU A 493 -8.52 -18.97 -36.33
CA GLU A 493 -8.59 -19.60 -37.65
C GLU A 493 -9.73 -20.63 -37.66
N GLY A 494 -10.89 -20.25 -38.21
CA GLY A 494 -12.09 -21.07 -38.15
C GLY A 494 -12.56 -21.30 -36.70
N ASP A 495 -12.61 -22.56 -36.28
CA ASP A 495 -12.99 -22.98 -34.92
C ASP A 495 -11.80 -23.13 -33.97
N HIS A 496 -10.58 -22.86 -34.45
CA HIS A 496 -9.37 -22.93 -33.64
C HIS A 496 -8.96 -21.52 -33.20
N LEU A 497 -8.58 -21.41 -31.93
CA LEU A 497 -7.99 -20.21 -31.35
C LEU A 497 -6.65 -20.59 -30.72
N ALA A 498 -5.56 -19.95 -31.16
CA ALA A 498 -4.22 -20.26 -30.68
C ALA A 498 -3.36 -18.99 -30.50
N PRO A 499 -2.46 -18.96 -29.50
CA PRO A 499 -1.52 -17.86 -29.36
C PRO A 499 -0.51 -17.83 -30.52
N PRO A 500 -0.03 -16.65 -30.91
CA PRO A 500 0.99 -16.52 -31.95
C PRO A 500 2.30 -17.21 -31.53
N LEU A 501 3.00 -17.80 -32.49
CA LEU A 501 4.25 -18.53 -32.26
C LEU A 501 5.45 -17.58 -32.10
N PHE A 502 5.49 -16.50 -32.88
CA PHE A 502 6.61 -15.55 -32.94
C PHE A 502 6.18 -14.13 -32.57
N LYS A 503 7.11 -13.35 -31.99
CA LYS A 503 6.84 -11.93 -31.64
C LYS A 503 6.58 -11.03 -32.85
N ALA A 504 7.19 -11.35 -34.00
CA ALA A 504 7.03 -10.60 -35.24
C ALA A 504 5.77 -10.99 -36.05
N THR A 505 4.75 -11.55 -35.39
CA THR A 505 3.50 -11.91 -36.05
C THR A 505 2.70 -10.65 -36.37
N ASP A 506 2.25 -10.52 -37.62
CA ASP A 506 1.31 -9.47 -38.00
C ASP A 506 -0.12 -9.86 -37.60
N PHE A 507 -0.87 -8.91 -37.06
CA PHE A 507 -2.19 -9.17 -36.47
C PHE A 507 -3.30 -8.60 -37.34
N ASP A 508 -4.05 -9.49 -38.00
CA ASP A 508 -5.38 -9.16 -38.52
C ASP A 508 -6.34 -9.02 -37.32
N MET A 509 -6.52 -7.78 -36.86
CA MET A 509 -7.23 -7.48 -35.62
C MET A 509 -8.66 -8.01 -35.58
N ASP A 510 -9.31 -8.18 -36.74
CA ASP A 510 -10.67 -8.70 -36.84
C ASP A 510 -10.73 -10.22 -36.53
N LYS A 511 -9.58 -10.90 -36.53
CA LYS A 511 -9.40 -12.32 -36.15
C LYS A 511 -8.69 -12.50 -34.81
N THR A 512 -8.48 -11.43 -34.05
CA THR A 512 -7.77 -11.50 -32.76
C THR A 512 -8.74 -11.63 -31.60
N VAL A 513 -8.30 -12.28 -30.52
CA VAL A 513 -9.01 -12.35 -29.24
C VAL A 513 -8.00 -12.11 -28.11
N ILE A 514 -8.36 -11.29 -27.12
CA ILE A 514 -7.54 -11.10 -25.92
C ILE A 514 -7.66 -12.35 -25.04
N THR A 515 -6.57 -13.11 -24.91
CA THR A 515 -6.55 -14.37 -24.13
C THR A 515 -5.44 -14.43 -23.08
N PHE A 516 -4.37 -13.67 -23.25
CA PHE A 516 -3.16 -13.69 -22.43
C PHE A 516 -2.40 -15.03 -22.39
N ASP A 517 -2.61 -15.95 -23.35
CA ASP A 517 -2.02 -17.30 -23.26
C ASP A 517 -0.48 -17.27 -23.27
N ASN A 518 0.12 -16.46 -24.15
CA ASN A 518 1.58 -16.27 -24.15
C ASN A 518 2.06 -15.52 -22.90
N PHE A 519 1.29 -14.58 -22.35
CA PHE A 519 1.66 -13.92 -21.10
C PHE A 519 1.69 -14.91 -19.92
N ILE A 520 0.69 -15.77 -19.82
CA ILE A 520 0.58 -16.79 -18.76
C ILE A 520 1.71 -17.82 -18.87
N ASN A 521 2.02 -18.28 -20.08
CA ASN A 521 2.91 -19.41 -20.30
C ASN A 521 4.39 -19.04 -20.56
N LYS A 522 4.67 -17.84 -21.06
CA LYS A 522 6.03 -17.43 -21.47
C LYS A 522 6.62 -16.30 -20.62
N SER A 523 5.88 -15.77 -19.65
CA SER A 523 6.39 -14.74 -18.73
C SER A 523 6.55 -15.28 -17.31
N ILE A 524 7.29 -14.55 -16.47
CA ILE A 524 7.47 -14.87 -15.04
C ILE A 524 6.24 -14.47 -14.19
N PHE A 525 5.20 -13.87 -14.79
CA PHE A 525 4.11 -13.24 -14.05
C PHE A 525 3.42 -14.19 -13.06
N ILE A 526 3.07 -15.40 -13.49
CA ILE A 526 2.36 -16.38 -12.65
C ILE A 526 3.19 -16.80 -11.42
N PRO A 527 4.43 -17.32 -11.55
CA PRO A 527 5.21 -17.66 -10.36
C PRO A 527 5.48 -16.45 -9.48
N LEU A 528 5.74 -15.27 -10.06
CA LEU A 528 5.97 -14.04 -9.32
C LEU A 528 4.75 -13.63 -8.49
N ILE A 529 3.55 -13.56 -9.09
CA ILE A 529 2.35 -13.11 -8.36
C ILE A 529 1.93 -14.11 -7.27
N LYS A 530 2.14 -15.42 -7.48
CA LYS A 530 1.94 -16.44 -6.43
C LYS A 530 2.87 -16.19 -5.24
N LYS A 531 4.14 -15.92 -5.51
CA LYS A 531 5.15 -15.60 -4.48
C LYS A 531 4.78 -14.33 -3.71
N VAL A 532 4.34 -13.29 -4.42
CA VAL A 532 3.87 -12.03 -3.83
C VAL A 532 2.67 -12.26 -2.90
N LEU A 533 1.62 -12.93 -3.40
CA LEU A 533 0.42 -13.21 -2.62
C LEU A 533 0.71 -14.06 -1.38
N THR A 534 1.58 -15.06 -1.51
CA THR A 534 1.99 -15.94 -0.40
C THR A 534 2.68 -15.12 0.70
N LYS A 535 3.72 -14.34 0.35
CA LYS A 535 4.44 -13.51 1.34
C LYS A 535 3.53 -12.48 2.02
N LEU A 536 2.64 -11.85 1.26
CA LEU A 536 1.69 -10.88 1.81
C LEU A 536 0.68 -11.58 2.74
N GLN A 537 0.12 -12.73 2.35
CA GLN A 537 -0.81 -13.50 3.18
C GLN A 537 -0.15 -13.95 4.48
N GLU A 538 1.08 -14.46 4.42
CA GLU A 538 1.85 -14.87 5.60
C GLU A 538 2.07 -13.69 6.56
N ALA A 539 2.49 -12.54 6.04
CA ALA A 539 2.71 -11.34 6.85
C ALA A 539 1.42 -10.77 7.47
N TYR A 540 0.30 -10.82 6.73
CA TYR A 540 -1.01 -10.36 7.23
C TYR A 540 -1.69 -11.39 8.15
N GLY A 541 -1.25 -12.65 8.15
CA GLY A 541 -1.88 -13.76 8.86
C GLY A 541 -3.28 -14.11 8.37
N ARG A 542 -3.65 -13.63 7.17
CA ARG A 542 -4.96 -13.86 6.54
C ARG A 542 -4.88 -13.57 5.05
N PRO A 543 -5.84 -14.06 4.25
CA PRO A 543 -5.88 -13.77 2.84
C PRO A 543 -5.94 -12.28 2.55
N VAL A 544 -5.24 -11.88 1.50
CA VAL A 544 -5.12 -10.54 0.94
C VAL A 544 -5.66 -10.46 -0.48
N ASP A 545 -6.03 -9.26 -0.90
CA ASP A 545 -6.18 -8.92 -2.31
C ASP A 545 -5.35 -7.69 -2.68
N VAL A 546 -4.85 -7.72 -3.91
CA VAL A 546 -3.80 -6.83 -4.41
C VAL A 546 -4.22 -6.29 -5.76
N GLU A 547 -4.31 -4.98 -5.89
CA GLU A 547 -4.40 -4.33 -7.21
C GLU A 547 -3.00 -4.11 -7.75
N PHE A 548 -2.77 -4.44 -9.02
CA PHE A 548 -1.47 -4.34 -9.64
C PHE A 548 -1.55 -3.81 -11.08
N ALA A 549 -0.42 -3.31 -11.55
CA ALA A 549 -0.13 -3.09 -12.96
C ALA A 549 1.14 -3.83 -13.35
N TRP A 550 1.20 -4.27 -14.60
CA TRP A 550 2.34 -4.89 -15.23
C TRP A 550 2.70 -4.11 -16.48
N ASP A 551 3.91 -3.55 -16.49
CA ASP A 551 4.44 -2.86 -17.66
C ASP A 551 5.98 -2.96 -17.66
N GLY A 552 6.59 -3.00 -18.84
CA GLY A 552 8.04 -3.07 -18.98
C GLY A 552 8.69 -4.28 -18.28
N ASN A 553 7.99 -5.42 -18.22
CA ASN A 553 8.43 -6.62 -17.48
C ASN A 553 8.64 -6.34 -15.97
N LYS A 554 7.86 -5.44 -15.39
CA LYS A 554 7.86 -5.12 -13.96
C LYS A 554 6.44 -5.17 -13.39
N LEU A 555 6.33 -5.63 -12.15
CA LEU A 555 5.10 -5.66 -11.37
C LEU A 555 5.03 -4.45 -10.43
N TYR A 556 3.95 -3.69 -10.52
CA TYR A 556 3.68 -2.54 -9.67
C TYR A 556 2.52 -2.85 -8.74
N ILE A 557 2.75 -2.75 -7.43
CA ILE A 557 1.71 -2.92 -6.42
C ILE A 557 1.01 -1.58 -6.23
N LEU A 558 -0.27 -1.51 -6.62
CA LEU A 558 -1.07 -0.28 -6.58
C LEU A 558 -1.94 -0.20 -5.33
N GLN A 559 -2.36 -1.34 -4.80
CA GLN A 559 -3.12 -1.45 -3.56
C GLN A 559 -2.94 -2.83 -2.95
N CYS A 560 -2.97 -2.93 -1.62
CA CYS A 560 -2.98 -4.20 -0.89
C CYS A 560 -3.88 -4.06 0.33
N ARG A 561 -4.77 -5.03 0.55
CA ARG A 561 -5.67 -5.06 1.71
C ARG A 561 -5.97 -6.50 2.14
N SER A 562 -6.48 -6.66 3.35
CA SER A 562 -7.00 -7.95 3.79
C SER A 562 -8.28 -8.30 3.04
N LEU A 563 -8.33 -9.51 2.49
CA LEU A 563 -9.51 -10.08 1.86
C LEU A 563 -10.44 -10.64 2.94
N SER A 564 -11.67 -10.15 2.96
CA SER A 564 -12.73 -10.73 3.79
C SER A 564 -13.31 -11.95 3.09
N ILE A 565 -13.14 -13.13 3.68
CA ILE A 565 -13.67 -14.38 3.14
C ILE A 565 -14.90 -14.77 3.97
N ILE A 566 -15.95 -15.19 3.28
CA ILE A 566 -17.10 -15.83 3.93
C ILE A 566 -16.61 -17.14 4.52
N GLN A 567 -16.75 -17.31 5.83
CA GLN A 567 -16.32 -18.52 6.53
C GLN A 567 -16.93 -19.75 5.86
N ASP A 568 -16.09 -20.66 5.38
CA ASP A 568 -16.54 -21.92 4.79
C ASP A 568 -17.21 -22.74 5.91
N GLN A 569 -18.49 -23.10 5.73
CA GLN A 569 -19.18 -23.95 6.71
C GLN A 569 -18.71 -25.41 6.66
N GLY A 570 -17.73 -25.73 5.80
CA GLY A 570 -17.23 -27.09 5.63
C GLY A 570 -18.29 -27.99 5.01
N GLN A 571 -18.25 -29.30 5.26
CA GLN A 571 -19.30 -30.18 4.74
C GLN A 571 -20.65 -29.90 5.41
N VAL A 572 -21.55 -29.32 4.64
CA VAL A 572 -22.96 -29.18 5.02
C VAL A 572 -23.69 -30.47 4.67
N LYS A 573 -24.35 -31.10 5.65
CA LYS A 573 -25.30 -32.19 5.40
C LYS A 573 -26.62 -31.60 4.91
N LEU A 574 -26.92 -31.79 3.63
CA LEU A 574 -28.24 -31.53 3.07
C LEU A 574 -29.19 -32.70 3.43
N PRO A 575 -30.50 -32.44 3.62
CA PRO A 575 -31.48 -33.51 3.75
C PRO A 575 -31.48 -34.42 2.51
N GLU A 576 -31.43 -35.74 2.69
CA GLU A 576 -31.29 -36.70 1.58
C GLU A 576 -32.53 -36.79 0.67
N LYS A 577 -33.71 -36.42 1.18
CA LYS A 577 -34.99 -36.53 0.46
C LYS A 577 -35.79 -35.25 0.62
N ILE A 578 -35.42 -34.21 -0.12
CA ILE A 578 -36.24 -33.01 -0.25
C ILE A 578 -37.31 -33.30 -1.32
N PRO A 579 -38.61 -33.22 -1.00
CA PRO A 579 -39.67 -33.38 -1.99
C PRO A 579 -39.54 -32.38 -3.14
N PRO A 580 -39.80 -32.77 -4.41
CA PRO A 580 -39.72 -31.85 -5.55
C PRO A 580 -40.61 -30.62 -5.42
N ASP A 581 -41.78 -30.75 -4.79
CA ASP A 581 -42.74 -29.68 -4.49
C ASP A 581 -42.25 -28.70 -3.41
N GLN A 582 -41.23 -29.08 -2.64
CA GLN A 582 -40.55 -28.22 -1.66
C GLN A 582 -39.21 -27.68 -2.19
N THR A 583 -38.91 -27.93 -3.47
CA THR A 583 -37.65 -27.50 -4.10
C THR A 583 -37.92 -26.42 -5.13
N LEU A 584 -37.42 -25.21 -4.87
CA LEU A 584 -37.56 -24.09 -5.81
C LEU A 584 -36.65 -24.22 -7.04
N PHE A 585 -35.38 -24.56 -6.83
CA PHE A 585 -34.43 -24.87 -7.90
C PHE A 585 -33.22 -25.65 -7.35
N THR A 586 -32.52 -26.35 -8.24
CA THR A 586 -31.25 -27.03 -7.96
C THR A 586 -30.19 -26.59 -8.96
N THR A 587 -28.95 -26.39 -8.51
CA THR A 587 -27.80 -26.13 -9.38
C THR A 587 -26.61 -26.99 -8.97
N HIS A 588 -25.90 -27.53 -9.96
CA HIS A 588 -24.65 -28.25 -9.75
C HIS A 588 -23.42 -27.36 -10.00
N LEU A 589 -23.64 -26.12 -10.44
CA LEU A 589 -22.63 -25.09 -10.64
C LEU A 589 -22.62 -24.21 -9.38
N VAL A 590 -21.94 -24.68 -8.33
CA VAL A 590 -21.93 -24.01 -7.03
C VAL A 590 -20.69 -23.14 -6.88
N VAL A 591 -20.91 -21.92 -6.42
CA VAL A 591 -19.85 -20.91 -6.26
C VAL A 591 -19.50 -20.67 -4.78
N ALA A 592 -20.43 -20.93 -3.86
CA ALA A 592 -20.24 -20.75 -2.43
C ALA A 592 -20.98 -21.83 -1.63
N ASN A 593 -20.50 -22.10 -0.43
CA ASN A 593 -21.01 -23.15 0.46
C ASN A 593 -21.58 -22.52 1.74
N ASN A 594 -22.88 -22.29 1.78
CA ASN A 594 -23.54 -21.66 2.92
C ASN A 594 -24.99 -22.13 3.07
N VAL A 595 -25.47 -22.19 4.32
CA VAL A 595 -26.88 -22.49 4.65
C VAL A 595 -27.51 -21.30 5.34
N ILE A 596 -28.55 -20.75 4.71
CA ILE A 596 -29.39 -19.70 5.29
C ILE A 596 -30.72 -20.34 5.70
N ARG A 597 -31.06 -20.26 6.98
CA ARG A 597 -32.33 -20.76 7.53
C ARG A 597 -33.31 -19.62 7.73
N ASN A 598 -34.61 -19.95 7.84
CA ASN A 598 -35.68 -19.02 8.21
C ASN A 598 -35.88 -17.85 7.23
N LEU A 599 -35.69 -18.07 5.92
CA LEU A 599 -36.05 -17.09 4.89
C LEU A 599 -37.57 -16.84 4.92
N GLU A 600 -37.99 -15.60 5.19
CA GLU A 600 -39.41 -15.21 5.23
C GLU A 600 -39.94 -14.91 3.83
N TYR A 601 -39.12 -14.32 2.95
CA TYR A 601 -39.53 -13.86 1.63
C TYR A 601 -38.51 -14.19 0.54
N ILE A 602 -39.00 -14.36 -0.69
CA ILE A 602 -38.19 -14.43 -1.91
C ILE A 602 -38.73 -13.41 -2.90
N VAL A 603 -37.87 -12.49 -3.32
CA VAL A 603 -38.16 -11.60 -4.45
C VAL A 603 -37.57 -12.25 -5.70
N TYR A 604 -38.43 -12.79 -6.55
CA TYR A 604 -38.03 -13.52 -7.76
C TYR A 604 -38.26 -12.67 -9.01
N VAL A 605 -37.20 -12.52 -9.81
CA VAL A 605 -37.24 -11.91 -11.14
C VAL A 605 -37.10 -13.02 -12.17
N ASP A 606 -38.16 -13.25 -12.96
CA ASP A 606 -38.18 -14.29 -13.99
C ASP A 606 -37.07 -14.03 -15.03
N PRO A 607 -36.14 -14.98 -15.23
CA PRO A 607 -34.99 -14.79 -16.12
C PRO A 607 -35.37 -14.75 -17.60
N LYS A 608 -36.39 -15.47 -18.03
CA LYS A 608 -36.84 -15.48 -19.44
C LYS A 608 -37.56 -14.18 -19.76
N ALA A 609 -38.45 -13.73 -18.88
CA ALA A 609 -39.13 -12.45 -19.03
C ALA A 609 -38.12 -11.30 -19.01
N TYR A 610 -37.15 -11.32 -18.10
CA TYR A 610 -36.11 -10.30 -18.02
C TYR A 610 -35.18 -10.28 -19.24
N ALA A 611 -34.82 -11.46 -19.77
CA ALA A 611 -34.03 -11.58 -21.00
C ALA A 611 -34.78 -11.08 -22.23
N GLY A 612 -36.11 -11.22 -22.27
CA GLY A 612 -36.97 -10.73 -23.33
C GLY A 612 -37.12 -9.19 -23.38
N LEU A 613 -36.72 -8.47 -22.35
CA LEU A 613 -36.75 -7.00 -22.33
C LEU A 613 -35.71 -6.43 -23.30
N SER A 614 -36.17 -5.64 -24.27
CA SER A 614 -35.33 -5.06 -25.33
C SER A 614 -34.77 -3.70 -24.94
N SER A 615 -35.48 -2.90 -24.14
CA SER A 615 -35.05 -1.55 -23.77
C SER A 615 -34.24 -1.52 -22.46
N TYR A 616 -33.32 -0.55 -22.39
CA TYR A 616 -32.59 -0.26 -21.16
C TYR A 616 -33.51 0.27 -20.06
N GLU A 617 -34.49 1.10 -20.43
CA GLU A 617 -35.42 1.71 -19.49
C GLU A 617 -36.29 0.67 -18.76
N GLU A 618 -36.75 -0.37 -19.45
CA GLU A 618 -37.49 -1.47 -18.83
C GLU A 618 -36.64 -2.24 -17.82
N LYS A 619 -35.40 -2.60 -18.20
CA LYS A 619 -34.46 -3.28 -17.28
C LYS A 619 -34.12 -2.41 -16.07
N TYR A 620 -33.96 -1.11 -16.29
CA TYR A 620 -33.76 -0.14 -15.21
C TYR A 620 -34.98 -0.05 -14.28
N ASN A 621 -36.19 -0.06 -14.83
CA ASN A 621 -37.43 -0.05 -14.06
C ASN A 621 -37.59 -1.30 -13.19
N VAL A 622 -37.21 -2.49 -13.68
CA VAL A 622 -37.14 -3.70 -12.84
C VAL A 622 -36.21 -3.48 -11.65
N GLY A 623 -35.01 -2.93 -11.88
CA GLY A 623 -34.07 -2.57 -10.81
C GLY A 623 -34.68 -1.59 -9.79
N ARG A 624 -35.46 -0.60 -10.24
CA ARG A 624 -36.17 0.33 -9.34
C ARG A 624 -37.23 -0.36 -8.49
N VAL A 625 -37.98 -1.29 -9.07
CA VAL A 625 -39.00 -2.06 -8.34
C VAL A 625 -38.32 -2.92 -7.28
N VAL A 626 -37.25 -3.63 -7.63
CA VAL A 626 -36.47 -4.40 -6.65
C VAL A 626 -35.92 -3.49 -5.54
N SER A 627 -35.39 -2.32 -5.89
CA SER A 627 -34.91 -1.34 -4.91
C SER A 627 -36.01 -0.87 -3.94
N ARG A 628 -37.26 -0.72 -4.41
CA ARG A 628 -38.42 -0.42 -3.55
C ARG A 628 -38.78 -1.61 -2.66
N LEU A 629 -38.73 -2.84 -3.17
CA LEU A 629 -38.98 -4.05 -2.38
C LEU A 629 -37.91 -4.24 -1.30
N ASN A 630 -36.64 -4.06 -1.66
CA ASN A 630 -35.52 -4.11 -0.73
C ASN A 630 -35.67 -3.11 0.43
N ARG A 631 -36.25 -1.92 0.15
CA ARG A 631 -36.61 -0.94 1.18
C ARG A 631 -37.77 -1.40 2.06
N LYS A 632 -38.83 -1.96 1.47
CA LYS A 632 -40.00 -2.46 2.23
C LYS A 632 -39.67 -3.67 3.11
N LEU A 633 -38.65 -4.45 2.75
CA LEU A 633 -38.22 -5.65 3.47
C LEU A 633 -37.05 -5.37 4.43
N GLU A 634 -36.75 -4.10 4.73
CA GLU A 634 -35.72 -3.75 5.71
C GLU A 634 -36.06 -4.33 7.10
N GLY A 635 -35.08 -4.98 7.73
CA GLY A 635 -35.27 -5.69 9.00
C GLY A 635 -35.88 -7.11 8.88
N LYS A 636 -36.20 -7.57 7.66
CA LYS A 636 -36.67 -8.95 7.39
C LYS A 636 -35.55 -9.82 6.81
N LEU A 637 -35.65 -11.15 6.98
CA LEU A 637 -34.75 -12.09 6.31
C LEU A 637 -35.36 -12.53 4.97
N PHE A 638 -34.76 -12.10 3.85
CA PHE A 638 -35.28 -12.41 2.52
C PHE A 638 -34.17 -12.70 1.50
N ALA A 639 -34.53 -13.40 0.43
CA ALA A 639 -33.66 -13.68 -0.70
C ALA A 639 -34.08 -12.88 -1.93
N LEU A 640 -33.09 -12.40 -2.68
CA LEU A 640 -33.24 -11.77 -3.98
C LEU A 640 -32.76 -12.77 -5.03
N MET A 641 -33.64 -13.19 -5.95
CA MET A 641 -33.34 -14.23 -6.94
C MET A 641 -33.68 -13.77 -8.36
N GLY A 642 -32.74 -13.90 -9.29
CA GLY A 642 -32.92 -13.57 -10.71
C GLY A 642 -31.59 -13.37 -11.43
N PRO A 643 -31.60 -13.05 -12.74
CA PRO A 643 -30.40 -13.03 -13.56
C PRO A 643 -29.56 -11.75 -13.40
N GLY A 644 -28.24 -11.89 -13.37
CA GLY A 644 -27.29 -10.77 -13.50
C GLY A 644 -27.39 -9.71 -12.40
N ARG A 645 -27.00 -8.47 -12.71
CA ARG A 645 -27.22 -7.30 -11.84
C ARG A 645 -28.41 -6.49 -12.37
N TRP A 646 -29.37 -6.22 -11.51
CA TRP A 646 -30.58 -5.49 -11.89
C TRP A 646 -30.31 -3.98 -11.92
N GLY A 647 -30.71 -3.33 -13.02
CA GLY A 647 -30.51 -1.89 -13.22
C GLY A 647 -29.17 -1.48 -13.82
N SER A 648 -28.35 -2.42 -14.30
CA SER A 648 -27.17 -2.14 -15.13
C SER A 648 -27.17 -2.99 -16.41
N ARG A 649 -26.36 -2.60 -17.40
CA ARG A 649 -25.94 -3.53 -18.46
C ARG A 649 -24.99 -4.54 -17.79
N GLY A 650 -25.46 -5.72 -17.40
CA GLY A 650 -24.65 -6.84 -16.88
C GLY A 650 -25.18 -7.45 -15.61
#